data_AF-A0A1G9WKY4-F1
#
_entry.id   AF-A0A1G9WKY4-F1
#
_cell.length_a   1.000
_cell.length_b   1.000
_cell.length_c   1.000
_cell.angle_alpha   90.00
_cell.angle_beta   90.00
_cell.angle_gamma   90.00
#
_symmetry.space_group_name_H-M   'P 1'
#
loop_
_entity.id
_entity.type
_entity.pdbx_description
1 polymer ?
#
loop_
_entity_poly.entity_id
_entity_poly.type
_entity_poly.pdbx_seq_one_letter_code
_entity_poly.pdbx_strand_id
1 'polypeptide(L)'
;MHFLYNLVVILVVILAMPVFLIRTVREEGFWERVRQSFGFLPEEDLAPVANKDCIWLHAASVGEIVAASPIVKEFRREMPDTPILVSVVTSNGYAMAKRIVKDADSIIYFPLDLPWLSSSVVKRIMPRVFLPVETELWPNFLKAARKYRIPVMMVNGRISDKSVKRYHYLRSVLKDMIGTVVTFCMQSKIDADHIIRLGADPQRVVITGNTKFDQTYTDVSQAEKQALLASMGLADHYPVLVAGSTHKGEEEAVLAAFVKVRETFSDARLVLAPREILRADELQSLAETYCLAAGKRTAVQQACSHEHDVIVLDTIGELGKIYSLGDIIYVGGSLVPRGGHNILEPAAHGKPIIVGPHMFNFKDTYALFSGRSACLTVNNAAELSEKITFLLNNDGARQAMARETLNIIGENKGAASKSAAQLKHMLVKLDNIKSGPRLEHILRKREAVQTYLYAMIHGAQPSFISDILLSLLYLLSLLYGYGVSLMLAMYRHGLIKQHQLGCRVISLGNITVGGTGKTPTAQRLAAVIREMGYRVVILNRGYRASWQEDVGLVSDGEKIYMSVSEAGDEAYLLAKNVPGVPVVIGRDRTVTGEYAVSQLRADVVILDDGYQHWKLARDIDIVLIDALNIFGNNYLLPRGTLREELKNLDRASVCLLTKVDQAAPEARNRIRDTIASYNEDALIVESIHKPQRFIEIAEWHKGLRCHNISLETVSGQPVFVFSAIGNPQSFEQSVLDIGAQVADSLRFPDHYDYKMAEMQEMMQRAVEIGACALVTTEKDAVKIPAEFIHSNRPLPLYVLGIEVCFLEGQEQLMELIENTMKRPV
;
A
#
# COMPACT_ATOMS: atom_id res chain seq x y z
N MET A 1 -10.92 -19.08 -6.64
CA MET A 1 -10.64 -19.26 -5.20
C MET A 1 -11.60 -18.45 -4.31
N HIS A 2 -11.73 -17.13 -4.47
CA HIS A 2 -12.60 -16.32 -3.60
C HIS A 2 -14.10 -16.68 -3.70
N PHE A 3 -14.60 -17.00 -4.90
CA PHE A 3 -15.96 -17.51 -5.10
C PHE A 3 -16.19 -18.84 -4.39
N LEU A 4 -15.23 -19.77 -4.49
CA LEU A 4 -15.28 -21.07 -3.83
C LEU A 4 -15.29 -20.91 -2.30
N TYR A 5 -14.46 -20.01 -1.76
CA TYR A 5 -14.47 -19.67 -0.34
C TYR A 5 -15.87 -19.20 0.10
N ASN A 6 -16.50 -18.30 -0.65
CA ASN A 6 -17.84 -17.80 -0.31
C ASN A 6 -18.89 -18.92 -0.35
N LEU A 7 -18.85 -19.80 -1.35
CA LEU A 7 -19.76 -20.94 -1.44
C LEU A 7 -19.59 -21.89 -0.24
N VAL A 8 -18.35 -22.17 0.16
CA VAL A 8 -18.05 -23.01 1.32
C VAL A 8 -18.52 -22.35 2.63
N VAL A 9 -18.23 -21.07 2.86
CA VAL A 9 -18.65 -20.38 4.08
C VAL A 9 -20.17 -20.30 4.19
N ILE A 10 -20.87 -20.00 3.09
CA ILE A 10 -22.34 -19.98 3.07
C ILE A 10 -22.89 -21.36 3.42
N LEU A 11 -22.36 -22.43 2.82
CA LEU A 11 -22.77 -23.80 3.11
C LEU A 11 -22.51 -24.16 4.58
N VAL A 12 -21.34 -23.81 5.12
CA VAL A 12 -21.00 -24.06 6.53
C VAL A 12 -21.96 -23.34 7.47
N VAL A 13 -22.31 -22.08 7.19
CA VAL A 13 -23.28 -21.33 8.00
C VAL A 13 -24.66 -21.99 7.95
N ILE A 14 -25.13 -22.39 6.77
CA ILE A 14 -26.42 -23.11 6.61
C ILE A 14 -26.42 -24.42 7.40
N LEU A 15 -25.35 -25.22 7.31
CA LEU A 15 -25.22 -26.48 8.04
C LEU A 15 -25.05 -26.28 9.55
N ALA A 16 -24.51 -25.15 10.00
CA ALA A 16 -24.36 -24.81 11.42
C ALA A 16 -25.64 -24.27 12.06
N MET A 17 -26.63 -23.82 11.28
CA MET A 17 -27.88 -23.24 11.79
C MET A 17 -28.62 -24.12 12.81
N PRO A 18 -28.79 -25.45 12.61
CA PRO A 18 -29.44 -26.32 13.60
C PRO A 18 -28.67 -26.35 14.92
N VAL A 19 -27.33 -26.36 14.86
CA VAL A 19 -26.47 -26.34 16.06
C VAL A 19 -26.61 -25.00 16.78
N PHE A 20 -26.67 -23.88 16.05
CA PHE A 20 -26.91 -22.58 16.64
C PHE A 20 -28.26 -22.54 17.36
N LEU A 21 -29.34 -23.04 16.75
CA LEU A 21 -30.67 -23.12 17.36
C LEU A 21 -30.69 -23.95 18.66
N ILE A 22 -30.01 -25.10 18.67
CA ILE A 22 -29.91 -25.92 19.89
C ILE A 22 -29.15 -25.18 21.00
N ARG A 23 -28.02 -24.53 20.65
CA ARG A 23 -27.20 -23.80 21.62
C ARG A 23 -27.89 -22.54 22.14
N THR A 24 -28.71 -21.87 21.34
CA THR A 24 -29.51 -20.72 21.82
C THR A 24 -30.44 -21.08 22.97
N VAL A 25 -30.92 -22.33 23.03
CA VAL A 25 -31.79 -22.82 24.10
C VAL A 25 -31.01 -23.32 25.32
N ARG A 26 -29.79 -23.84 25.11
CA ARG A 26 -28.97 -24.47 26.16
C ARG A 26 -27.96 -23.55 26.84
N GLU A 27 -27.51 -22.51 26.16
CA GLU A 27 -26.42 -21.65 26.62
C GLU A 27 -26.91 -20.20 26.79
N GLU A 28 -26.76 -19.69 28.01
CA GLU A 28 -27.09 -18.31 28.35
C GLU A 28 -26.25 -17.31 27.54
N GLY A 29 -26.88 -16.26 27.00
CA GLY A 29 -26.21 -15.26 26.15
C GLY A 29 -25.85 -15.71 24.73
N PHE A 30 -26.08 -16.97 24.35
CA PHE A 30 -25.74 -17.46 23.01
C PHE A 30 -26.65 -16.86 21.92
N TRP A 31 -27.90 -16.53 22.24
CA TRP A 31 -28.80 -15.84 21.32
C TRP A 31 -28.27 -14.46 20.91
N GLU A 32 -27.77 -13.69 21.87
CA GLU A 32 -27.20 -12.37 21.60
C GLU A 32 -25.97 -12.47 20.70
N ARG A 33 -25.11 -13.47 20.95
CA ARG A 33 -23.99 -13.81 20.07
C ARG A 33 -24.44 -14.06 18.64
N VAL A 34 -25.43 -14.94 18.43
CA VAL A 34 -25.92 -15.28 17.09
C VAL A 34 -26.51 -14.03 16.42
N ARG A 35 -27.37 -13.30 17.12
CA ARG A 35 -28.01 -12.07 16.62
C ARG A 35 -26.99 -11.05 16.14
N GLN A 36 -26.00 -10.72 16.98
CA GLN A 36 -24.93 -9.79 16.61
C GLN A 36 -24.04 -10.34 15.48
N SER A 37 -23.73 -11.63 15.48
CA SER A 37 -22.93 -12.29 14.44
C SER A 37 -23.59 -12.25 13.05
N PHE A 38 -24.93 -12.18 12.99
CA PHE A 38 -25.69 -11.96 11.75
C PHE A 38 -25.87 -10.47 11.39
N GLY A 39 -25.21 -9.56 12.12
CA GLY A 39 -25.19 -8.11 11.85
C GLY A 39 -26.26 -7.31 12.58
N PHE A 40 -27.10 -7.94 13.41
CA PHE A 40 -28.10 -7.25 14.21
C PHE A 40 -27.47 -6.72 15.50
N LEU A 41 -26.66 -5.67 15.34
CA LEU A 41 -25.98 -4.98 16.43
C LEU A 41 -26.95 -4.00 17.14
N PRO A 42 -27.04 -4.04 18.49
CA PRO A 42 -27.83 -3.07 19.28
C PRO A 42 -27.39 -1.63 19.01
N GLU A 43 -28.34 -0.69 19.02
CA GLU A 43 -28.02 0.73 18.84
C GLU A 43 -27.21 1.29 20.01
N GLU A 44 -27.44 0.76 21.21
CA GLU A 44 -26.72 1.09 22.44
C GLU A 44 -25.21 0.85 22.28
N ASP A 45 -24.85 -0.32 21.75
CA ASP A 45 -23.46 -0.71 21.50
C ASP A 45 -22.85 0.07 20.32
N LEU A 46 -23.66 0.47 19.33
CA LEU A 46 -23.17 1.15 18.13
C LEU A 46 -23.04 2.66 18.28
N ALA A 47 -23.93 3.31 19.03
CA ALA A 47 -23.97 4.75 19.25
C ALA A 47 -22.62 5.38 19.67
N PRO A 48 -21.79 4.76 20.53
CA PRO A 48 -20.50 5.34 20.89
C PRO A 48 -19.44 5.30 19.77
N VAL A 49 -19.58 4.43 18.76
CA VAL A 49 -18.48 4.12 17.82
C VAL A 49 -18.83 4.31 16.34
N ALA A 50 -20.10 4.18 15.95
CA ALA A 50 -20.52 4.21 14.55
C ALA A 50 -20.33 5.61 13.93
N ASN A 51 -19.59 5.68 12.82
CA ASN A 51 -19.22 6.92 12.11
C ASN A 51 -18.49 7.95 12.99
N LYS A 52 -17.79 7.50 14.03
CA LYS A 52 -17.03 8.35 14.96
C LYS A 52 -15.53 8.09 14.88
N ASP A 53 -15.05 7.68 13.70
CA ASP A 53 -13.63 7.39 13.43
C ASP A 53 -12.99 6.46 14.47
N CYS A 54 -13.74 5.45 14.93
CA CYS A 54 -13.29 4.57 15.99
C CYS A 54 -12.10 3.69 15.58
N ILE A 55 -11.27 3.32 16.56
CA ILE A 55 -10.29 2.24 16.44
C ILE A 55 -11.04 0.92 16.67
N TRP A 56 -11.11 0.07 15.64
CA TRP A 56 -11.76 -1.23 15.78
C TRP A 56 -10.72 -2.34 15.96
N LEU A 57 -10.62 -2.86 17.17
CA LEU A 57 -9.77 -3.99 17.52
C LEU A 57 -10.57 -5.30 17.60
N HIS A 58 -10.03 -6.37 17.02
CA HIS A 58 -10.68 -7.68 16.97
C HIS A 58 -9.81 -8.78 17.59
N ALA A 59 -10.34 -9.45 18.61
CA ALA A 59 -9.75 -10.61 19.27
C ALA A 59 -10.82 -11.71 19.43
N ALA A 60 -10.66 -12.85 18.77
CA ALA A 60 -11.68 -13.90 18.67
C ALA A 60 -11.90 -14.68 19.99
N SER A 61 -10.82 -14.91 20.74
CA SER A 61 -10.78 -15.80 21.89
C SER A 61 -10.42 -15.10 23.21
N VAL A 62 -10.55 -15.82 24.34
CA VAL A 62 -10.12 -15.33 25.67
C VAL A 62 -8.62 -14.99 25.66
N GLY A 63 -7.78 -15.85 25.07
CA GLY A 63 -6.33 -15.64 25.05
C GLY A 63 -5.92 -14.40 24.25
N GLU A 64 -6.64 -14.09 23.17
CA GLU A 64 -6.41 -12.88 22.38
C GLU A 64 -6.95 -11.63 23.09
N ILE A 65 -8.05 -11.73 23.83
CA ILE A 65 -8.56 -10.61 24.63
C ILE A 65 -7.59 -10.24 25.76
N VAL A 66 -6.94 -11.22 26.38
CA VAL A 66 -5.86 -10.96 27.35
C VAL A 66 -4.69 -10.23 26.69
N ALA A 67 -4.31 -10.61 25.46
CA ALA A 67 -3.27 -9.92 24.70
C ALA A 67 -3.68 -8.51 24.25
N ALA A 68 -4.96 -8.30 23.94
CA ALA A 68 -5.49 -7.04 23.47
C ALA A 68 -5.69 -6.00 24.58
N SER A 69 -5.96 -6.42 25.81
CA SER A 69 -6.24 -5.51 26.94
C SER A 69 -5.14 -4.44 27.15
N PRO A 70 -3.83 -4.78 27.19
CA PRO A 70 -2.75 -3.80 27.30
C PRO A 70 -2.69 -2.84 26.10
N ILE A 71 -2.97 -3.35 24.89
CA ILE A 71 -2.98 -2.56 23.66
C ILE A 71 -4.08 -1.49 23.74
N VAL A 72 -5.29 -1.87 24.16
CA VAL A 72 -6.42 -0.93 24.32
C VAL A 72 -6.11 0.14 25.34
N LYS A 73 -5.47 -0.21 26.47
CA LYS A 73 -5.05 0.74 27.50
C LYS A 73 -4.03 1.76 26.96
N GLU A 74 -3.02 1.30 26.21
CA GLU A 74 -2.04 2.17 25.58
C GLU A 74 -2.67 3.06 24.49
N PHE A 75 -3.63 2.54 23.71
CA PHE A 75 -4.37 3.35 22.73
C PHE A 75 -5.20 4.45 23.40
N ARG A 76 -5.91 4.14 24.49
CA ARG A 76 -6.64 5.15 25.26
C ARG A 76 -5.72 6.21 25.81
N ARG A 77 -4.52 5.83 26.27
CA ARG A 77 -3.51 6.77 26.78
C ARG A 77 -2.97 7.70 25.68
N GLU A 78 -2.64 7.15 24.51
CA GLU A 78 -2.07 7.92 23.38
C GLU A 78 -3.12 8.73 22.60
N MET A 79 -4.38 8.28 22.60
CA MET A 79 -5.49 8.86 21.84
C MET A 79 -6.77 8.92 22.70
N PRO A 80 -6.82 9.82 23.72
CA PRO A 80 -7.90 9.85 24.70
C PRO A 80 -9.30 10.02 24.10
N ASP A 81 -9.40 10.85 23.06
CA ASP A 81 -10.67 11.24 22.44
C ASP A 81 -11.16 10.29 21.34
N THR A 82 -10.36 9.26 20.97
CA THR A 82 -10.74 8.35 19.90
C THR A 82 -11.56 7.19 20.44
N PRO A 83 -12.79 6.94 19.92
CA PRO A 83 -13.58 5.81 20.38
C PRO A 83 -12.91 4.47 20.04
N ILE A 84 -13.00 3.49 20.94
CA ILE A 84 -12.42 2.15 20.79
C ILE A 84 -13.55 1.12 20.79
N LEU A 85 -13.65 0.40 19.68
CA LEU A 85 -14.54 -0.74 19.51
C LEU A 85 -13.75 -2.04 19.63
N VAL A 86 -14.18 -2.95 20.50
CA VAL A 86 -13.62 -4.30 20.60
C VAL A 86 -14.63 -5.32 20.10
N SER A 87 -14.20 -6.24 19.23
CA SER A 87 -15.05 -7.34 18.77
C SER A 87 -14.48 -8.72 19.06
N VAL A 88 -15.36 -9.65 19.45
CA VAL A 88 -15.02 -11.02 19.86
C VAL A 88 -15.88 -12.07 19.17
N VAL A 89 -15.42 -13.32 19.11
CA VAL A 89 -16.19 -14.43 18.50
C VAL A 89 -16.82 -15.32 19.57
N THR A 90 -16.09 -15.60 20.65
CA THR A 90 -16.53 -16.57 21.68
C THR A 90 -17.25 -15.90 22.85
N SER A 91 -18.24 -16.57 23.44
CA SER A 91 -18.99 -16.04 24.61
C SER A 91 -18.09 -15.82 25.83
N ASN A 92 -17.15 -16.75 26.08
CA ASN A 92 -16.15 -16.58 27.15
C ASN A 92 -15.21 -15.39 26.88
N GLY A 93 -14.83 -15.17 25.62
CA GLY A 93 -14.06 -14.01 25.20
C GLY A 93 -14.83 -12.71 25.45
N TYR A 94 -16.12 -12.67 25.14
CA TYR A 94 -17.01 -11.53 25.40
C TYR A 94 -17.14 -11.21 26.89
N ALA A 95 -17.39 -12.22 27.72
CA ALA A 95 -17.44 -12.05 29.18
C ALA A 95 -16.09 -11.56 29.73
N MET A 96 -14.97 -12.08 29.22
CA MET A 96 -13.64 -11.61 29.61
C MET A 96 -13.41 -10.16 29.18
N ALA A 97 -13.78 -9.80 27.95
CA ALA A 97 -13.61 -8.45 27.40
C ALA A 97 -14.33 -7.42 28.28
N LYS A 98 -15.60 -7.67 28.64
CA LYS A 98 -16.38 -6.83 29.56
C LYS A 98 -15.73 -6.65 30.94
N ARG A 99 -14.92 -7.62 31.38
CA ARG A 99 -14.26 -7.58 32.70
C ARG A 99 -12.93 -6.82 32.68
N ILE A 100 -12.09 -7.07 31.68
CA ILE A 100 -10.68 -6.61 31.68
C ILE A 100 -10.40 -5.45 30.71
N VAL A 101 -11.28 -5.18 29.74
CA VAL A 101 -11.11 -4.12 28.74
C VAL A 101 -12.05 -2.96 29.05
N LYS A 102 -11.85 -2.32 30.20
CA LYS A 102 -12.71 -1.22 30.68
C LYS A 102 -12.57 0.07 29.88
N ASP A 103 -11.46 0.23 29.16
CA ASP A 103 -11.17 1.42 28.35
C ASP A 103 -11.80 1.38 26.95
N ALA A 104 -12.52 0.31 26.59
CA ALA A 104 -13.29 0.22 25.34
C ALA A 104 -14.67 0.89 25.49
N ASP A 105 -15.07 1.71 24.52
CA ASP A 105 -16.38 2.37 24.52
C ASP A 105 -17.51 1.42 24.11
N SER A 106 -17.18 0.34 23.38
CA SER A 106 -18.14 -0.67 22.97
C SER A 106 -17.48 -2.03 22.76
N ILE A 107 -18.23 -3.09 23.08
CA ILE A 107 -17.84 -4.48 22.91
C ILE A 107 -18.95 -5.24 22.20
N ILE A 108 -18.66 -5.76 21.01
CA ILE A 108 -19.62 -6.49 20.17
C ILE A 108 -19.14 -7.89 19.82
N TYR A 109 -20.03 -8.74 19.31
CA TYR A 109 -19.63 -9.94 18.60
C TYR A 109 -19.24 -9.63 17.14
N PHE A 110 -18.17 -10.26 16.68
CA PHE A 110 -17.68 -10.11 15.31
C PHE A 110 -18.66 -10.76 14.31
N PRO A 111 -18.95 -10.12 13.16
CA PRO A 111 -19.88 -10.68 12.19
C PRO A 111 -19.34 -11.95 11.54
N LEU A 112 -20.24 -12.82 11.07
CA LEU A 112 -19.87 -13.93 10.20
C LEU A 112 -19.25 -13.39 8.91
N ASP A 113 -18.20 -14.06 8.41
CA ASP A 113 -17.44 -13.60 7.24
C ASP A 113 -18.15 -13.88 5.89
N LEU A 114 -19.41 -13.45 5.80
CA LEU A 114 -20.23 -13.51 4.61
C LEU A 114 -20.06 -12.22 3.79
N PRO A 115 -20.00 -12.29 2.45
CA PRO A 115 -19.60 -11.16 1.62
C PRO A 115 -20.50 -9.92 1.76
N TRP A 116 -21.83 -10.10 1.88
CA TRP A 116 -22.75 -8.99 2.11
C TRP A 116 -22.70 -8.49 3.55
N LEU A 117 -22.53 -9.40 4.51
CA LEU A 117 -22.62 -9.11 5.93
C LEU A 117 -21.41 -8.34 6.43
N SER A 118 -20.19 -8.83 6.16
CA SER A 118 -18.95 -8.13 6.54
C SER A 118 -18.93 -6.73 5.94
N SER A 119 -19.35 -6.59 4.67
CA SER A 119 -19.46 -5.30 3.97
C SER A 119 -20.49 -4.36 4.59
N SER A 120 -21.63 -4.88 5.04
CA SER A 120 -22.68 -4.10 5.70
C SER A 120 -22.22 -3.58 7.06
N VAL A 121 -21.64 -4.45 7.89
CA VAL A 121 -21.18 -4.08 9.23
C VAL A 121 -20.03 -3.09 9.18
N VAL A 122 -19.05 -3.31 8.30
CA VAL A 122 -17.95 -2.36 8.09
C VAL A 122 -18.48 -0.99 7.64
N LYS A 123 -19.45 -0.95 6.72
CA LYS A 123 -20.09 0.29 6.27
C LYS A 123 -20.93 0.97 7.37
N ARG A 124 -21.51 0.20 8.29
CA ARG A 124 -22.31 0.76 9.39
C ARG A 124 -21.45 1.42 10.46
N ILE A 125 -20.30 0.81 10.76
CA ILE A 125 -19.37 1.31 11.78
C ILE A 125 -18.43 2.38 11.21
N MET A 126 -17.95 2.23 9.97
CA MET A 126 -16.96 3.11 9.34
C MET A 126 -15.77 3.43 10.27
N PRO A 127 -15.01 2.41 10.72
CA PRO A 127 -13.87 2.63 11.60
C PRO A 127 -12.75 3.41 10.88
N ARG A 128 -11.96 4.16 11.65
CA ARG A 128 -10.75 4.82 11.15
C ARG A 128 -9.66 3.81 10.80
N VAL A 129 -9.62 2.69 11.52
CA VAL A 129 -8.65 1.60 11.37
C VAL A 129 -9.23 0.29 11.90
N PHE A 130 -8.85 -0.83 11.28
CA PHE A 130 -9.17 -2.17 11.77
C PHE A 130 -7.91 -2.92 12.22
N LEU A 131 -7.95 -3.53 13.40
CA LEU A 131 -6.82 -4.13 14.09
C LEU A 131 -7.11 -5.59 14.47
N PRO A 132 -6.84 -6.56 13.58
CA PRO A 132 -6.93 -7.96 13.93
C PRO A 132 -5.78 -8.35 14.87
N VAL A 133 -6.10 -9.07 15.94
CA VAL A 133 -5.14 -9.61 16.91
C VAL A 133 -4.72 -11.01 16.46
N GLU A 134 -3.43 -11.33 16.63
CA GLU A 134 -2.84 -12.62 16.25
C GLU A 134 -3.06 -12.98 14.75
N THR A 135 -3.80 -14.05 14.40
CA THR A 135 -4.00 -14.49 13.00
C THR A 135 -5.44 -14.36 12.50
N GLU A 136 -6.20 -13.37 12.99
CA GLU A 136 -7.61 -13.17 12.62
C GLU A 136 -7.80 -12.49 11.24
N LEU A 137 -7.34 -13.18 10.18
CA LEU A 137 -7.45 -12.74 8.79
C LEU A 137 -8.71 -13.31 8.12
N TRP A 138 -9.74 -12.47 7.98
CA TRP A 138 -11.04 -12.82 7.41
C TRP A 138 -11.20 -12.30 5.97
N PRO A 139 -11.25 -13.17 4.93
CA PRO A 139 -11.24 -12.76 3.53
C PRO A 139 -12.31 -11.73 3.15
N ASN A 140 -13.58 -11.95 3.49
CA ASN A 140 -14.66 -11.03 3.08
C ASN A 140 -14.61 -9.72 3.87
N PHE A 141 -14.22 -9.77 5.15
CA PHE A 141 -14.03 -8.60 5.99
C PHE A 141 -12.86 -7.73 5.52
N LEU A 142 -11.70 -8.31 5.24
CA LEU A 142 -10.56 -7.58 4.69
C LEU A 142 -10.88 -7.01 3.30
N LYS A 143 -11.63 -7.75 2.47
CA LYS A 143 -12.14 -7.23 1.20
C LYS A 143 -13.08 -6.03 1.41
N ALA A 144 -13.93 -6.05 2.44
CA ALA A 144 -14.77 -4.93 2.81
C ALA A 144 -13.94 -3.73 3.31
N ALA A 145 -12.95 -3.96 4.18
CA ALA A 145 -12.04 -2.92 4.64
C ALA A 145 -11.33 -2.24 3.46
N ARG A 146 -10.80 -3.01 2.50
CA ARG A 146 -10.23 -2.48 1.26
C ARG A 146 -11.23 -1.68 0.44
N LYS A 147 -12.47 -2.19 0.28
CA LYS A 147 -13.54 -1.52 -0.48
C LYS A 147 -13.85 -0.12 0.09
N TYR A 148 -13.91 0.00 1.42
CA TYR A 148 -14.19 1.27 2.11
C TYR A 148 -12.93 2.05 2.49
N ARG A 149 -11.74 1.61 2.01
CA ARG A 149 -10.43 2.23 2.26
C ARG A 149 -10.07 2.37 3.74
N ILE A 150 -10.49 1.39 4.53
CA ILE A 150 -10.13 1.29 5.95
C ILE A 150 -8.75 0.63 6.03
N PRO A 151 -7.74 1.31 6.60
CA PRO A 151 -6.42 0.72 6.81
C PRO A 151 -6.52 -0.43 7.81
N VAL A 152 -5.74 -1.48 7.57
CA VAL A 152 -5.66 -2.64 8.46
C VAL A 152 -4.25 -2.76 9.01
N MET A 153 -4.11 -2.87 10.33
CA MET A 153 -2.84 -3.16 11.00
C MET A 153 -3.00 -4.37 11.91
N MET A 154 -2.28 -5.46 11.60
CA MET A 154 -2.26 -6.63 12.46
C MET A 154 -1.45 -6.33 13.73
N VAL A 155 -1.99 -6.69 14.89
CA VAL A 155 -1.34 -6.49 16.19
C VAL A 155 -1.10 -7.81 16.91
N ASN A 156 0.00 -7.88 17.66
CA ASN A 156 0.41 -9.09 18.36
C ASN A 156 0.43 -10.33 17.42
N GLY A 157 0.84 -10.13 16.17
CA GLY A 157 0.73 -11.10 15.09
C GLY A 157 1.55 -12.35 15.37
N ARG A 158 0.92 -13.51 15.17
CA ARG A 158 1.51 -14.83 15.38
C ARG A 158 1.13 -15.72 14.22
N ILE A 159 2.06 -16.53 13.70
CA ILE A 159 1.76 -17.51 12.65
C ILE A 159 2.52 -18.80 12.91
N SER A 160 1.78 -19.91 13.04
CA SER A 160 2.39 -21.23 13.20
C SER A 160 2.89 -21.80 11.86
N ASP A 161 3.92 -22.65 11.89
CA ASP A 161 4.38 -23.42 10.70
C ASP A 161 3.27 -24.23 10.03
N LYS A 162 2.36 -24.79 10.84
CA LYS A 162 1.19 -25.54 10.34
C LYS A 162 0.27 -24.63 9.53
N SER A 163 0.07 -23.39 9.99
CA SER A 163 -0.68 -22.37 9.27
C SER A 163 0.01 -22.04 7.96
N VAL A 164 1.33 -21.82 7.95
CA VAL A 164 2.09 -21.50 6.73
C VAL A 164 1.87 -22.54 5.63
N LYS A 165 1.97 -23.83 5.99
CA LYS A 165 1.75 -24.95 5.05
C LYS A 165 0.32 -25.00 4.50
N ARG A 166 -0.69 -24.73 5.33
CA ARG A 166 -2.10 -24.71 4.90
C ARG A 166 -2.44 -23.52 4.01
N TYR A 167 -1.96 -22.33 4.37
CA TYR A 167 -2.21 -21.11 3.61
C TYR A 167 -1.53 -21.12 2.23
N HIS A 168 -0.45 -21.89 2.04
CA HIS A 168 0.20 -22.06 0.74
C HIS A 168 -0.75 -22.48 -0.39
N TYR A 169 -1.78 -23.28 -0.08
CA TYR A 169 -2.78 -23.73 -1.07
C TYR A 169 -3.84 -22.68 -1.42
N LEU A 170 -3.95 -21.61 -0.64
CA LEU A 170 -4.97 -20.55 -0.78
C LEU A 170 -4.46 -19.32 -1.56
N ARG A 171 -3.43 -19.49 -2.41
CA ARG A 171 -2.63 -18.46 -3.12
C ARG A 171 -3.33 -17.10 -3.32
N SER A 172 -4.32 -17.01 -4.21
CA SER A 172 -4.94 -15.72 -4.58
C SER A 172 -5.69 -15.07 -3.42
N VAL A 173 -6.38 -15.84 -2.58
CA VAL A 173 -7.12 -15.29 -1.42
C VAL A 173 -6.14 -14.83 -0.35
N LEU A 174 -5.07 -15.61 -0.11
CA LEU A 174 -4.00 -15.23 0.81
C LEU A 174 -3.30 -13.94 0.36
N LYS A 175 -2.94 -13.84 -0.93
CA LYS A 175 -2.31 -12.63 -1.50
C LYS A 175 -3.21 -11.41 -1.31
N ASP A 176 -4.52 -11.56 -1.51
CA ASP A 176 -5.49 -10.48 -1.25
C ASP A 176 -5.59 -10.13 0.24
N MET A 177 -5.66 -11.11 1.15
CA MET A 177 -5.71 -10.83 2.58
C MET A 177 -4.45 -10.08 3.04
N ILE A 178 -3.27 -10.62 2.73
CA ILE A 178 -1.98 -10.04 3.12
C ILE A 178 -1.79 -8.66 2.50
N GLY A 179 -2.12 -8.50 1.22
CA GLY A 179 -2.00 -7.20 0.53
C GLY A 179 -2.92 -6.11 1.07
N THR A 180 -3.94 -6.46 1.87
CA THR A 180 -4.83 -5.50 2.53
C THR A 180 -4.22 -4.93 3.81
N VAL A 181 -3.36 -5.68 4.47
CA VAL A 181 -2.72 -5.25 5.71
C VAL A 181 -1.57 -4.28 5.38
N VAL A 182 -1.63 -3.10 5.99
CA VAL A 182 -0.67 -2.00 5.78
C VAL A 182 0.56 -2.19 6.65
N THR A 183 0.38 -2.71 7.87
CA THR A 183 1.45 -2.95 8.83
C THR A 183 1.18 -4.22 9.64
N PHE A 184 2.21 -5.04 9.83
CA PHE A 184 2.18 -6.27 10.60
C PHE A 184 3.07 -6.11 11.84
N CYS A 185 2.46 -5.97 13.01
CA CYS A 185 3.18 -5.95 14.29
C CYS A 185 3.27 -7.37 14.84
N MET A 186 4.44 -8.01 14.72
CA MET A 186 4.66 -9.43 14.99
C MET A 186 5.25 -9.66 16.39
N GLN A 187 4.94 -10.82 16.98
CA GLN A 187 5.41 -11.21 18.32
C GLN A 187 6.91 -11.49 18.36
N SER A 188 7.43 -12.18 17.34
CA SER A 188 8.83 -12.63 17.30
C SER A 188 9.41 -12.55 15.89
N LYS A 189 10.73 -12.75 15.79
CA LYS A 189 11.42 -12.87 14.50
C LYS A 189 10.92 -14.06 13.68
N ILE A 190 10.59 -15.17 14.33
CA ILE A 190 10.06 -16.37 13.68
C ILE A 190 8.70 -16.06 13.05
N ASP A 191 7.82 -15.38 13.78
CA ASP A 191 6.50 -14.99 13.26
C ASP A 191 6.61 -14.00 12.10
N ALA A 192 7.56 -13.04 12.19
CA ALA A 192 7.87 -12.12 11.10
C ALA A 192 8.34 -12.86 9.84
N ASP A 193 9.23 -13.83 9.98
CA ASP A 193 9.71 -14.62 8.85
C ASP A 193 8.58 -15.50 8.26
N HIS A 194 7.66 -15.99 9.08
CA HIS A 194 6.49 -16.74 8.62
C HIS A 194 5.53 -15.90 7.81
N ILE A 195 5.19 -14.68 8.24
CA ILE A 195 4.30 -13.81 7.47
C ILE A 195 4.96 -13.32 6.18
N ILE A 196 6.28 -13.06 6.18
CA ILE A 196 7.04 -12.72 4.98
C ILE A 196 7.01 -13.88 3.98
N ARG A 197 7.23 -15.12 4.44
CA ARG A 197 7.13 -16.32 3.60
C ARG A 197 5.73 -16.53 3.01
N LEU A 198 4.69 -16.04 3.68
CA LEU A 198 3.32 -16.08 3.17
C LEU A 198 3.03 -14.99 2.13
N GLY A 199 3.94 -14.03 1.93
CA GLY A 199 3.88 -13.01 0.89
C GLY A 199 3.73 -11.59 1.41
N ALA A 200 3.94 -11.34 2.70
CA ALA A 200 3.99 -9.97 3.22
C ALA A 200 5.28 -9.26 2.80
N ASP A 201 5.13 -7.99 2.44
CA ASP A 201 6.25 -7.09 2.14
C ASP A 201 7.08 -6.88 3.41
N PRO A 202 8.39 -7.20 3.41
CA PRO A 202 9.27 -7.02 4.57
C PRO A 202 9.25 -5.60 5.13
N GLN A 203 9.04 -4.56 4.31
CA GLN A 203 8.98 -3.17 4.77
C GLN A 203 7.74 -2.85 5.61
N ARG A 204 6.72 -3.72 5.56
CA ARG A 204 5.47 -3.58 6.33
C ARG A 204 5.48 -4.41 7.61
N VAL A 205 6.54 -5.17 7.87
CA VAL A 205 6.63 -6.09 9.01
C VAL A 205 7.53 -5.49 10.08
N VAL A 206 6.98 -5.31 11.28
CA VAL A 206 7.67 -4.76 12.45
C VAL A 206 7.55 -5.76 13.59
N ILE A 207 8.65 -6.03 14.29
CA ILE A 207 8.63 -6.90 15.48
C ILE A 207 8.37 -6.01 16.69
N THR A 208 7.17 -6.10 17.26
CA THR A 208 6.78 -5.33 18.45
C THR A 208 7.02 -6.11 19.74
N GLY A 209 6.94 -7.43 19.69
CA GLY A 209 6.97 -8.30 20.86
C GLY A 209 5.60 -8.87 21.22
N ASN A 210 5.55 -9.68 22.27
CA ASN A 210 4.32 -10.32 22.73
C ASN A 210 3.65 -9.49 23.83
N THR A 211 2.47 -8.97 23.52
CA THR A 211 1.69 -8.10 24.42
C THR A 211 1.16 -8.78 25.67
N LYS A 212 1.19 -10.12 25.73
CA LYS A 212 0.83 -10.87 26.95
C LYS A 212 1.76 -10.53 28.12
N PHE A 213 2.99 -10.09 27.86
CA PHE A 213 3.96 -9.65 28.88
C PHE A 213 3.71 -8.21 29.38
N ASP A 214 2.91 -7.43 28.64
CA ASP A 214 2.54 -6.04 28.97
C ASP A 214 1.28 -5.93 29.80
N GLN A 215 0.70 -7.07 30.16
CA GLN A 215 -0.41 -7.07 31.10
C GLN A 215 0.01 -6.28 32.33
N THR A 216 -0.78 -5.28 32.72
CA THR A 216 -0.63 -4.68 34.05
C THR A 216 -0.98 -5.77 35.05
N TYR A 217 0.01 -6.58 35.38
CA TYR A 217 -0.01 -7.40 36.57
C TYR A 217 -0.17 -6.43 37.73
N THR A 218 -1.06 -6.76 38.65
CA THR A 218 -1.46 -5.82 39.69
C THR A 218 -0.23 -5.51 40.53
N ASP A 219 0.37 -4.32 40.36
CA ASP A 219 1.49 -3.91 41.17
C ASP A 219 1.02 -3.85 42.63
N VAL A 220 1.51 -4.77 43.44
CA VAL A 220 1.18 -4.84 44.86
C VAL A 220 2.22 -4.02 45.61
N SER A 221 1.81 -2.86 46.13
CA SER A 221 2.68 -2.06 46.97
C SER A 221 3.09 -2.84 48.23
N GLN A 222 4.22 -2.49 48.85
CA GLN A 222 4.65 -3.17 50.08
C GLN A 222 3.59 -3.07 51.19
N ALA A 223 2.87 -1.94 51.28
CA ALA A 223 1.77 -1.76 52.23
C ALA A 223 0.57 -2.68 51.92
N GLU A 224 0.20 -2.82 50.65
CA GLU A 224 -0.88 -3.74 50.23
C GLU A 224 -0.49 -5.20 50.45
N LYS A 225 0.78 -5.56 50.19
CA LYS A 225 1.30 -6.90 50.48
C LYS A 225 1.18 -7.24 51.98
N GLN A 226 1.59 -6.31 52.84
CA GLN A 226 1.47 -6.49 54.30
C GLN A 226 0.01 -6.57 54.75
N ALA A 227 -0.88 -5.75 54.19
CA ALA A 227 -2.30 -5.83 54.47
C ALA A 227 -2.91 -7.18 54.04
N LEU A 228 -2.52 -7.70 52.88
CA LEU A 228 -2.95 -9.02 52.41
C LEU A 228 -2.46 -10.14 53.35
N LEU A 229 -1.17 -10.15 53.71
CA LEU A 229 -0.60 -11.10 54.66
C LEU A 229 -1.35 -11.06 56.00
N ALA A 230 -1.54 -9.87 56.58
CA ALA A 230 -2.26 -9.70 57.84
C ALA A 230 -3.71 -10.21 57.73
N SER A 231 -4.42 -9.85 56.65
CA SER A 231 -5.82 -10.25 56.43
C SER A 231 -6.02 -11.75 56.19
N MET A 232 -4.95 -12.47 55.88
CA MET A 232 -4.92 -13.93 55.70
C MET A 232 -4.26 -14.62 56.90
N GLY A 233 -3.84 -13.88 57.93
CA GLY A 233 -3.14 -14.44 59.07
C GLY A 233 -1.74 -15.01 58.75
N LEU A 234 -1.10 -14.53 57.68
CA LEU A 234 0.19 -15.02 57.15
C LEU A 234 1.40 -14.12 57.47
N ALA A 235 1.21 -13.02 58.21
CA ALA A 235 2.24 -11.97 58.37
C ALA A 235 3.56 -12.46 58.99
N ASP A 236 3.49 -13.38 59.95
CA ASP A 236 4.64 -13.85 60.72
C ASP A 236 5.10 -15.27 60.34
N HIS A 237 4.60 -15.80 59.20
CA HIS A 237 4.85 -17.19 58.80
C HIS A 237 5.81 -17.32 57.62
N TYR A 238 6.68 -18.33 57.68
CA TYR A 238 7.58 -18.67 56.57
C TYR A 238 7.85 -20.18 56.48
N PRO A 239 7.88 -20.75 55.26
CA PRO A 239 7.56 -20.14 53.97
C PRO A 239 6.05 -20.11 53.66
N VAL A 240 5.62 -19.16 52.83
CA VAL A 240 4.27 -19.12 52.26
C VAL A 240 4.32 -19.73 50.86
N LEU A 241 3.61 -20.83 50.64
CA LEU A 241 3.46 -21.47 49.34
C LEU A 241 2.12 -21.07 48.72
N VAL A 242 2.07 -20.83 47.41
CA VAL A 242 0.81 -20.54 46.71
C VAL A 242 0.63 -21.54 45.57
N ALA A 243 -0.45 -22.31 45.63
CA ALA A 243 -0.88 -23.19 44.55
C ALA A 243 -2.06 -22.55 43.81
N GLY A 244 -1.78 -21.94 42.66
CA GLY A 244 -2.74 -21.12 41.92
C GLY A 244 -3.38 -21.81 40.73
N SER A 245 -4.69 -21.63 40.56
CA SER A 245 -5.49 -22.20 39.48
C SER A 245 -5.45 -23.74 39.42
N THR A 246 -5.53 -24.40 40.58
CA THR A 246 -5.53 -25.88 40.65
C THR A 246 -6.80 -26.50 40.09
N HIS A 247 -6.67 -27.74 39.60
CA HIS A 247 -7.77 -28.58 39.11
C HIS A 247 -7.88 -29.87 39.91
N LYS A 248 -9.08 -30.49 39.86
CA LYS A 248 -9.33 -31.81 40.41
C LYS A 248 -8.27 -32.82 39.97
N GLY A 249 -7.67 -33.50 40.94
CA GLY A 249 -6.56 -34.45 40.77
C GLY A 249 -5.16 -33.84 40.97
N GLU A 250 -5.03 -32.51 41.07
CA GLU A 250 -3.78 -31.85 41.45
C GLU A 250 -3.75 -31.48 42.93
N GLU A 251 -4.92 -31.20 43.53
CA GLU A 251 -5.00 -30.71 44.90
C GLU A 251 -4.49 -31.74 45.90
N GLU A 252 -4.76 -33.03 45.68
CA GLU A 252 -4.22 -34.14 46.47
C GLU A 252 -2.69 -34.19 46.40
N ALA A 253 -2.11 -33.96 45.22
CA ALA A 253 -0.67 -33.95 45.02
C ALA A 253 0.00 -32.74 45.68
N VAL A 254 -0.64 -31.56 45.59
CA VAL A 254 -0.18 -30.33 46.25
C VAL A 254 -0.24 -30.48 47.78
N LEU A 255 -1.33 -31.00 48.33
CA LEU A 255 -1.48 -31.22 49.77
C LEU A 255 -0.49 -32.26 50.29
N ALA A 256 -0.33 -33.39 49.60
CA ALA A 256 0.66 -34.41 49.95
C ALA A 256 2.09 -33.84 49.93
N ALA A 257 2.42 -33.02 48.93
CA ALA A 257 3.71 -32.35 48.87
C ALA A 257 3.90 -31.34 50.02
N PHE A 258 2.85 -30.59 50.37
CA PHE A 258 2.88 -29.61 51.45
C PHE A 258 3.11 -30.26 52.83
N VAL A 259 2.42 -31.39 53.12
CA VAL A 259 2.67 -32.17 54.34
C VAL A 259 4.15 -32.54 54.45
N LYS A 260 4.76 -33.00 53.35
CA LYS A 260 6.18 -33.36 53.31
C LYS A 260 7.10 -32.16 53.57
N VAL A 261 6.77 -30.99 53.02
CA VAL A 261 7.52 -29.75 53.26
C VAL A 261 7.45 -29.35 54.74
N ARG A 262 6.28 -29.52 55.39
CA ARG A 262 6.09 -29.21 56.81
C ARG A 262 6.89 -30.09 57.76
N GLU A 263 7.31 -31.29 57.34
CA GLU A 263 8.25 -32.11 58.13
C GLU A 263 9.59 -31.39 58.35
N THR A 264 10.00 -30.54 57.40
CA THR A 264 11.25 -29.75 57.49
C THR A 264 10.99 -28.30 57.90
N PHE A 265 9.89 -27.70 57.44
CA PHE A 265 9.48 -26.33 57.70
C PHE A 265 8.12 -26.31 58.39
N SER A 266 8.09 -26.58 59.70
CA SER A 266 6.85 -26.74 60.48
C SER A 266 5.92 -25.52 60.39
N ASP A 267 6.50 -24.33 60.21
CA ASP A 267 5.78 -23.06 60.09
C ASP A 267 5.34 -22.71 58.65
N ALA A 268 5.55 -23.60 57.68
CA ALA A 268 5.08 -23.37 56.32
C ALA A 268 3.56 -23.20 56.25
N ARG A 269 3.09 -22.32 55.36
CA ARG A 269 1.66 -22.08 55.08
C ARG A 269 1.37 -22.27 53.60
N LEU A 270 0.15 -22.72 53.27
CA LEU A 270 -0.29 -22.93 51.89
C LEU A 270 -1.51 -22.08 51.57
N VAL A 271 -1.45 -21.28 50.51
CA VAL A 271 -2.63 -20.69 49.87
C VAL A 271 -3.02 -21.55 48.68
N LEU A 272 -4.20 -22.18 48.74
CA LEU A 272 -4.72 -23.05 47.69
C LEU A 272 -5.85 -22.34 46.95
N ALA A 273 -5.61 -21.98 45.68
CA ALA A 273 -6.58 -21.27 44.86
C ALA A 273 -7.11 -22.16 43.71
N PRO A 274 -8.31 -22.76 43.88
CA PRO A 274 -8.91 -23.58 42.83
C PRO A 274 -9.29 -22.76 41.61
N ARG A 275 -9.27 -23.40 40.43
CA ARG A 275 -9.86 -22.81 39.22
C ARG A 275 -11.38 -22.65 39.35
N GLU A 276 -12.04 -23.59 40.03
CA GLU A 276 -13.49 -23.62 40.27
C GLU A 276 -13.77 -23.30 41.74
N ILE A 277 -14.10 -22.04 42.02
CA ILE A 277 -14.27 -21.52 43.40
C ILE A 277 -15.40 -22.20 44.17
N LEU A 278 -16.41 -22.75 43.49
CA LEU A 278 -17.48 -23.53 44.12
C LEU A 278 -16.97 -24.78 44.85
N ARG A 279 -15.72 -25.21 44.59
CA ARG A 279 -15.06 -26.33 45.27
C ARG A 279 -14.33 -25.91 46.56
N ALA A 280 -14.46 -24.66 47.01
CA ALA A 280 -13.74 -24.20 48.20
C ALA A 280 -14.05 -25.05 49.45
N ASP A 281 -15.32 -25.42 49.67
CA ASP A 281 -15.71 -26.29 50.79
C ASP A 281 -15.14 -27.71 50.64
N GLU A 282 -15.19 -28.28 49.43
CA GLU A 282 -14.59 -29.58 49.12
C GLU A 282 -13.09 -29.58 49.43
N LEU A 283 -12.38 -28.51 49.06
CA LEU A 283 -10.94 -28.39 49.27
C LEU A 283 -10.56 -28.14 50.72
N GLN A 284 -11.40 -27.42 51.48
CA GLN A 284 -11.23 -27.28 52.92
C GLN A 284 -11.31 -28.66 53.58
N SER A 285 -12.37 -29.42 53.33
CA SER A 285 -12.51 -30.79 53.85
C SER A 285 -11.40 -31.71 53.36
N LEU A 286 -10.95 -31.57 52.11
CA LEU A 286 -9.83 -32.35 51.59
C LEU A 286 -8.54 -32.07 52.38
N ALA A 287 -8.21 -30.80 52.66
CA ALA A 287 -7.05 -30.46 53.46
C ALA A 287 -7.11 -31.03 54.88
N GLU A 288 -8.29 -31.05 55.51
CA GLU A 288 -8.51 -31.65 56.84
C GLU A 288 -8.22 -33.17 56.83
N THR A 289 -8.47 -33.89 55.72
CA THR A 289 -8.10 -35.31 55.61
C THR A 289 -6.59 -35.56 55.64
N TYR A 290 -5.78 -34.54 55.35
CA TYR A 290 -4.32 -34.56 55.49
C TYR A 290 -3.86 -34.04 56.87
N CYS A 291 -4.76 -33.91 57.84
CA CYS A 291 -4.51 -33.37 59.17
C CYS A 291 -3.97 -31.93 59.17
N LEU A 292 -4.42 -31.11 58.20
CA LEU A 292 -4.05 -29.69 58.09
C LEU A 292 -5.23 -28.82 58.50
N ALA A 293 -5.00 -27.81 59.34
CA ALA A 293 -6.03 -26.83 59.68
C ALA A 293 -6.32 -25.95 58.46
N ALA A 294 -7.54 -26.00 57.93
CA ALA A 294 -7.90 -25.33 56.68
C ALA A 294 -9.02 -24.30 56.87
N GLY A 295 -8.87 -23.12 56.28
CA GLY A 295 -9.85 -22.04 56.37
C GLY A 295 -10.10 -21.38 55.02
N LYS A 296 -11.35 -21.00 54.73
CA LYS A 296 -11.67 -20.21 53.54
C LYS A 296 -11.22 -18.77 53.71
N ARG A 297 -10.73 -18.16 52.63
CA ARG A 297 -10.21 -16.79 52.59
C ARG A 297 -11.16 -15.77 53.21
N THR A 298 -12.46 -15.82 52.87
CA THR A 298 -13.48 -14.93 53.45
C THR A 298 -13.67 -15.11 54.96
N ALA A 299 -13.70 -16.35 55.42
CA ALA A 299 -13.89 -16.69 56.84
C ALA A 299 -12.68 -16.27 57.69
N VAL A 300 -11.46 -16.54 57.19
CA VAL A 300 -10.21 -16.13 57.84
C VAL A 300 -10.15 -14.61 57.99
N GLN A 301 -10.58 -13.86 56.97
CA GLN A 301 -10.61 -12.39 57.01
C GLN A 301 -11.57 -11.86 58.08
N GLN A 302 -12.75 -12.47 58.21
CA GLN A 302 -13.78 -12.03 59.17
C GLN A 302 -13.39 -12.38 60.61
N ALA A 303 -12.80 -13.56 60.82
CA ALA A 303 -12.43 -14.04 62.15
C ALA A 303 -11.09 -13.47 62.64
N CYS A 304 -10.30 -12.83 61.78
CA CYS A 304 -8.91 -12.45 62.06
C CYS A 304 -8.09 -13.61 62.68
N SER A 305 -8.29 -14.83 62.16
CA SER A 305 -7.68 -16.05 62.70
C SER A 305 -6.29 -16.30 62.10
N HIS A 306 -5.35 -16.74 62.94
CA HIS A 306 -3.96 -17.05 62.59
C HIS A 306 -3.63 -18.56 62.65
N GLU A 307 -4.63 -19.41 62.85
CA GLU A 307 -4.41 -20.82 63.21
C GLU A 307 -4.43 -21.80 62.01
N HIS A 308 -4.60 -21.29 60.78
CA HIS A 308 -4.79 -22.14 59.61
C HIS A 308 -3.46 -22.44 58.91
N ASP A 309 -3.21 -23.73 58.64
CA ASP A 309 -2.10 -24.21 57.83
C ASP A 309 -2.34 -23.98 56.33
N VAL A 310 -3.61 -24.11 55.91
CA VAL A 310 -4.07 -23.99 54.52
C VAL A 310 -5.17 -22.94 54.42
N ILE A 311 -5.02 -22.01 53.49
CA ILE A 311 -6.03 -21.00 53.16
C ILE A 311 -6.59 -21.28 51.78
N VAL A 312 -7.87 -21.64 51.71
CA VAL A 312 -8.54 -21.93 50.45
C VAL A 312 -9.16 -20.66 49.89
N LEU A 313 -8.81 -20.32 48.65
CA LEU A 313 -9.28 -19.11 48.00
C LEU A 313 -10.71 -19.28 47.47
N ASP A 314 -11.67 -18.63 48.11
CA ASP A 314 -13.10 -18.68 47.77
C ASP A 314 -13.62 -17.40 47.08
N THR A 315 -12.72 -16.53 46.59
CA THR A 315 -13.10 -15.31 45.87
C THR A 315 -12.53 -15.23 44.45
N ILE A 316 -13.20 -14.46 43.58
CA ILE A 316 -12.84 -14.30 42.17
C ILE A 316 -11.98 -13.05 41.99
N GLY A 317 -10.86 -13.19 41.28
CA GLY A 317 -10.11 -12.05 40.73
C GLY A 317 -9.02 -11.48 41.63
N GLU A 318 -8.75 -12.09 42.78
CA GLU A 318 -7.65 -11.67 43.68
C GLU A 318 -6.34 -12.48 43.49
N LEU A 319 -6.39 -13.64 42.82
CA LEU A 319 -5.25 -14.56 42.67
C LEU A 319 -3.98 -13.88 42.14
N GLY A 320 -4.13 -12.97 41.17
CA GLY A 320 -3.00 -12.21 40.63
C GLY A 320 -2.21 -11.48 41.72
N LYS A 321 -2.90 -10.82 42.67
CA LYS A 321 -2.27 -10.15 43.81
C LYS A 321 -1.68 -11.14 44.80
N ILE A 322 -2.34 -12.27 45.00
CA ILE A 322 -1.93 -13.31 45.97
C ILE A 322 -0.63 -14.00 45.57
N TYR A 323 -0.33 -14.09 44.27
CA TYR A 323 0.98 -14.56 43.83
C TYR A 323 2.14 -13.73 44.42
N SER A 324 1.93 -12.44 44.75
CA SER A 324 2.95 -11.61 45.41
C SER A 324 3.33 -12.09 46.82
N LEU A 325 2.48 -12.88 47.47
CA LEU A 325 2.67 -13.38 48.84
C LEU A 325 3.60 -14.58 48.89
N GLY A 326 3.50 -15.48 47.90
CA GLY A 326 4.20 -16.76 47.96
C GLY A 326 5.72 -16.64 47.79
N ASP A 327 6.46 -17.42 48.57
CA ASP A 327 7.90 -17.64 48.41
C ASP A 327 8.20 -18.59 47.26
N ILE A 328 7.30 -19.55 47.01
CA ILE A 328 7.34 -20.46 45.86
C ILE A 328 5.90 -20.64 45.36
N ILE A 329 5.73 -20.61 44.04
CA ILE A 329 4.43 -20.68 43.39
C ILE A 329 4.33 -21.98 42.58
N TYR A 330 3.27 -22.74 42.82
CA TYR A 330 2.84 -23.81 41.92
C TYR A 330 1.69 -23.31 41.05
N VAL A 331 1.79 -23.45 39.73
CA VAL A 331 0.73 -23.08 38.79
C VAL A 331 0.05 -24.35 38.28
N GLY A 332 -1.23 -24.51 38.62
CA GLY A 332 -2.03 -25.70 38.33
C GLY A 332 -2.46 -25.83 36.87
N GLY A 333 -3.37 -26.77 36.62
CA GLY A 333 -3.75 -27.26 35.30
C GLY A 333 -2.62 -27.96 34.55
N SER A 334 -1.51 -28.25 35.24
CA SER A 334 -0.21 -28.59 34.67
C SER A 334 0.28 -29.99 35.07
N LEU A 335 -0.12 -30.52 36.24
CA LEU A 335 0.09 -31.93 36.62
C LEU A 335 -0.96 -32.86 36.01
N VAL A 336 -2.14 -32.32 35.70
CA VAL A 336 -3.18 -33.00 34.93
C VAL A 336 -3.19 -32.51 33.48
N PRO A 337 -3.69 -33.29 32.50
CA PRO A 337 -3.71 -32.91 31.08
C PRO A 337 -4.76 -31.83 30.75
N ARG A 338 -4.75 -30.70 31.47
CA ARG A 338 -5.62 -29.53 31.26
C ARG A 338 -4.95 -28.42 30.45
N GLY A 339 -3.61 -28.43 30.37
CA GLY A 339 -2.83 -27.58 29.46
C GLY A 339 -2.13 -26.39 30.10
N GLY A 340 -2.15 -26.30 31.43
CA GLY A 340 -1.50 -25.27 32.23
C GLY A 340 -2.31 -23.99 32.34
N HIS A 341 -1.90 -23.12 33.29
CA HIS A 341 -2.40 -21.76 33.46
C HIS A 341 -1.28 -20.72 33.33
N ASN A 342 -1.64 -19.45 33.51
CA ASN A 342 -0.79 -18.30 33.25
C ASN A 342 0.37 -18.19 34.25
N ILE A 343 1.60 -18.50 33.80
CA ILE A 343 2.82 -18.35 34.59
C ILE A 343 3.34 -16.90 34.63
N LEU A 344 2.80 -15.99 33.81
CA LEU A 344 3.30 -14.61 33.76
C LEU A 344 2.91 -13.79 34.99
N GLU A 345 1.76 -14.08 35.61
CA GLU A 345 1.32 -13.41 36.84
C GLU A 345 2.31 -13.58 38.00
N PRO A 346 2.69 -14.81 38.40
CA PRO A 346 3.72 -14.97 39.42
C PRO A 346 5.11 -14.50 38.98
N ALA A 347 5.43 -14.60 37.69
CA ALA A 347 6.70 -14.12 37.16
C ALA A 347 6.85 -12.60 37.29
N ALA A 348 5.78 -11.84 37.09
CA ALA A 348 5.77 -10.39 37.24
C ALA A 348 6.03 -9.93 38.68
N HIS A 349 5.70 -10.78 39.66
CA HIS A 349 6.05 -10.58 41.07
C HIS A 349 7.44 -11.11 41.43
N GLY A 350 8.23 -11.56 40.45
CA GLY A 350 9.56 -12.11 40.65
C GLY A 350 9.55 -13.38 41.50
N LYS A 351 8.58 -14.27 41.27
CA LYS A 351 8.44 -15.48 42.08
C LYS A 351 9.12 -16.69 41.44
N PRO A 352 9.68 -17.61 42.24
CA PRO A 352 10.05 -18.96 41.79
C PRO A 352 8.79 -19.75 41.42
N ILE A 353 8.80 -20.39 40.23
CA ILE A 353 7.62 -21.03 39.66
C ILE A 353 7.88 -22.52 39.43
N ILE A 354 6.92 -23.35 39.86
CA ILE A 354 6.88 -24.79 39.59
C ILE A 354 5.60 -25.09 38.81
N VAL A 355 5.72 -25.96 37.79
CA VAL A 355 4.60 -26.44 36.97
C VAL A 355 4.71 -27.95 36.76
N GLY A 356 3.63 -28.58 36.34
CA GLY A 356 3.65 -29.95 35.82
C GLY A 356 3.95 -30.03 34.31
N PRO A 357 4.04 -31.25 33.75
CA PRO A 357 4.47 -31.47 32.36
C PRO A 357 3.46 -30.99 31.30
N HIS A 358 2.20 -30.75 31.67
CA HIS A 358 1.11 -30.47 30.74
C HIS A 358 0.89 -28.96 30.50
N MET A 359 1.87 -28.28 29.90
CA MET A 359 1.81 -26.82 29.62
C MET A 359 1.43 -26.47 28.17
N PHE A 360 0.64 -27.31 27.48
CA PHE A 360 0.40 -27.18 26.04
C PHE A 360 -0.42 -25.93 25.63
N ASN A 361 -1.22 -25.32 26.52
CA ASN A 361 -1.89 -24.05 26.25
C ASN A 361 -0.93 -22.84 26.36
N PHE A 362 0.18 -23.00 27.08
CA PHE A 362 1.19 -21.96 27.35
C PHE A 362 2.58 -22.37 26.85
N LYS A 363 2.62 -23.16 25.77
CA LYS A 363 3.84 -23.83 25.30
C LYS A 363 5.04 -22.89 25.12
N ASP A 364 4.84 -21.73 24.48
CA ASP A 364 5.95 -20.82 24.18
C ASP A 364 6.46 -20.11 25.44
N THR A 365 5.54 -19.68 26.31
CA THR A 365 5.88 -19.08 27.60
C THR A 365 6.60 -20.09 28.48
N TYR A 366 6.10 -21.32 28.56
CA TYR A 366 6.76 -22.40 29.28
C TYR A 366 8.15 -22.70 28.71
N ALA A 367 8.30 -22.80 27.38
CA ALA A 367 9.60 -23.05 26.75
C ALA A 367 10.61 -21.93 27.05
N LEU A 368 10.18 -20.66 27.04
CA LEU A 368 11.00 -19.52 27.41
C LEU A 368 11.46 -19.58 28.87
N PHE A 369 10.55 -19.87 29.80
CA PHE A 369 10.85 -19.90 31.24
C PHE A 369 11.70 -21.11 31.63
N SER A 370 11.34 -22.31 31.18
CA SER A 370 12.11 -23.54 31.43
C SER A 370 13.49 -23.50 30.80
N GLY A 371 13.62 -22.98 29.57
CA GLY A 371 14.90 -22.83 28.87
C GLY A 371 15.88 -21.86 29.54
N ARG A 372 15.39 -21.00 30.43
CA ARG A 372 16.18 -20.04 31.22
C ARG A 372 16.26 -20.40 32.70
N SER A 373 15.83 -21.60 33.09
CA SER A 373 15.77 -22.01 34.51
C SER A 373 14.92 -21.08 35.41
N ALA A 374 13.97 -20.35 34.82
CA ALA A 374 13.04 -19.47 35.51
C ALA A 374 11.78 -20.21 36.00
N CYS A 375 11.66 -21.50 35.67
CA CYS A 375 10.59 -22.38 36.12
C CYS A 375 11.09 -23.84 36.18
N LEU A 376 10.61 -24.61 37.15
CA LEU A 376 10.87 -26.06 37.28
C LEU A 376 9.63 -26.87 36.91
N THR A 377 9.88 -28.06 36.34
CA THR A 377 8.83 -29.00 35.96
C THR A 377 8.88 -30.23 36.85
N VAL A 378 7.72 -30.65 37.36
CA VAL A 378 7.58 -31.82 38.25
C VAL A 378 6.49 -32.76 37.74
N ASN A 379 6.67 -34.07 37.90
CA ASN A 379 5.73 -35.06 37.36
C ASN A 379 4.71 -35.59 38.38
N ASN A 380 4.96 -35.38 39.68
CA ASN A 380 4.15 -35.96 40.76
C ASN A 380 4.37 -35.20 42.08
N ALA A 381 3.63 -35.60 43.13
CA ALA A 381 3.71 -35.01 44.46
C ALA A 381 5.10 -35.12 45.11
N ALA A 382 5.81 -36.24 44.90
CA ALA A 382 7.13 -36.45 45.49
C ALA A 382 8.15 -35.47 44.90
N GLU A 383 8.21 -35.36 43.58
CA GLU A 383 9.07 -34.38 42.89
C GLU A 383 8.68 -32.93 43.25
N LEU A 384 7.39 -32.63 43.40
CA LEU A 384 6.92 -31.32 43.85
C LEU A 384 7.49 -30.98 45.23
N SER A 385 7.38 -31.90 46.20
CA SER A 385 7.94 -31.70 47.55
C SER A 385 9.46 -31.56 47.55
N GLU A 386 10.16 -32.35 46.72
CA GLU A 386 11.62 -32.30 46.58
C GLU A 386 12.07 -30.94 46.04
N LYS A 387 11.44 -30.45 44.97
CA LYS A 387 11.81 -29.16 44.36
C LYS A 387 11.45 -27.97 45.24
N ILE A 388 10.32 -28.02 45.95
CA ILE A 388 9.98 -27.00 46.95
C ILE A 388 11.06 -26.98 48.04
N THR A 389 11.36 -28.14 48.65
CA THR A 389 12.35 -28.25 49.72
C THR A 389 13.75 -27.82 49.26
N PHE A 390 14.15 -28.17 48.04
CA PHE A 390 15.40 -27.72 47.41
C PHE A 390 15.48 -26.19 47.32
N LEU A 391 14.43 -25.54 46.79
CA LEU A 391 14.41 -24.08 46.66
C LEU A 391 14.36 -23.37 48.01
N LEU A 392 13.71 -23.95 49.02
CA LEU A 392 13.68 -23.39 50.37
C LEU A 392 15.03 -23.51 51.09
N ASN A 393 15.77 -24.61 50.88
CA ASN A 393 17.10 -24.82 51.45
C ASN A 393 18.21 -24.10 50.68
N ASN A 394 17.97 -23.69 49.43
CA ASN A 394 18.95 -23.02 48.59
C ASN A 394 18.46 -21.63 48.17
N ASP A 395 18.65 -20.66 49.06
CA ASP A 395 18.20 -19.29 48.83
C ASP A 395 18.86 -18.66 47.58
N GLY A 396 20.12 -19.01 47.28
CA GLY A 396 20.81 -18.57 46.07
C GLY A 396 20.10 -19.03 44.79
N ALA A 397 19.73 -20.32 44.71
CA ALA A 397 18.98 -20.85 43.57
C ALA A 397 17.58 -20.23 43.46
N ARG A 398 16.91 -20.03 44.60
CA ARG A 398 15.58 -19.40 44.66
C ARG A 398 15.61 -17.95 44.19
N GLN A 399 16.54 -17.14 44.71
CA GLN A 399 16.71 -15.74 44.31
C GLN A 399 17.16 -15.62 42.85
N ALA A 400 18.00 -16.54 42.35
CA ALA A 400 18.39 -16.57 40.94
C ALA A 400 17.17 -16.81 40.04
N MET A 401 16.31 -17.78 40.38
CA MET A 401 15.08 -18.05 39.65
C MET A 401 14.11 -16.87 39.68
N ALA A 402 13.91 -16.25 40.86
CA ALA A 402 13.10 -15.05 41.04
C ALA A 402 13.61 -13.85 40.23
N ARG A 403 14.93 -13.64 40.18
CA ARG A 403 15.54 -12.60 39.35
C ARG A 403 15.33 -12.89 37.87
N GLU A 404 15.45 -14.15 37.48
CA GLU A 404 15.30 -14.54 36.08
C GLU A 404 13.85 -14.41 35.58
N THR A 405 12.86 -14.67 36.43
CA THR A 405 11.46 -14.38 36.07
C THR A 405 11.24 -12.87 35.82
N LEU A 406 11.82 -12.00 36.65
CA LEU A 406 11.80 -10.55 36.42
C LEU A 406 12.56 -10.12 35.16
N ASN A 407 13.73 -10.72 34.89
CA ASN A 407 14.51 -10.45 33.68
C ASN A 407 13.68 -10.77 32.42
N ILE A 408 13.06 -11.95 32.38
CA ILE A 408 12.20 -12.36 31.27
C ILE A 408 11.05 -11.38 31.07
N ILE A 409 10.36 -10.98 32.15
CA ILE A 409 9.28 -10.00 32.07
C ILE A 409 9.79 -8.64 31.57
N GLY A 410 10.90 -8.14 32.11
CA GLY A 410 11.49 -6.86 31.74
C GLY A 410 11.93 -6.79 30.28
N GLU A 411 12.59 -7.85 29.79
CA GLU A 411 13.05 -7.96 28.40
C GLU A 411 11.91 -8.01 27.37
N ASN A 412 10.74 -8.54 27.77
CA ASN A 412 9.60 -8.75 26.88
C ASN A 412 8.49 -7.70 27.04
N LYS A 413 8.63 -6.74 27.97
CA LYS A 413 7.75 -5.59 28.14
C LYS A 413 7.95 -4.52 27.05
N GLY A 414 6.94 -3.68 26.88
CA GLY A 414 6.87 -2.57 25.94
C GLY A 414 6.25 -2.90 24.58
N ALA A 415 5.72 -4.11 24.34
CA ALA A 415 5.17 -4.48 23.03
C ALA A 415 3.87 -3.74 22.70
N ALA A 416 3.00 -3.51 23.70
CA ALA A 416 1.77 -2.74 23.58
C ALA A 416 2.06 -1.27 23.23
N SER A 417 3.01 -0.65 23.92
CA SER A 417 3.44 0.73 23.65
C SER A 417 4.06 0.87 22.26
N LYS A 418 4.92 -0.07 21.82
CA LYS A 418 5.44 -0.11 20.46
C LYS A 418 4.33 -0.24 19.41
N SER A 419 3.31 -1.07 19.67
CA SER A 419 2.15 -1.23 18.79
C SER A 419 1.32 0.06 18.70
N ALA A 420 1.14 0.78 19.81
CA ALA A 420 0.49 2.08 19.85
C ALA A 420 1.26 3.15 19.07
N ALA A 421 2.59 3.18 19.20
CA ALA A 421 3.43 4.07 18.41
C ALA A 421 3.32 3.79 16.90
N GLN A 422 3.31 2.51 16.50
CA GLN A 422 3.10 2.13 15.10
C GLN A 422 1.73 2.54 14.58
N LEU A 423 0.67 2.36 15.38
CA LEU A 423 -0.66 2.82 15.03
C LEU A 423 -0.69 4.33 14.80
N LYS A 424 -0.14 5.11 15.73
CA LYS A 424 -0.07 6.57 15.65
C LYS A 424 0.68 7.03 14.40
N HIS A 425 1.85 6.45 14.15
CA HIS A 425 2.64 6.75 12.96
C HIS A 425 1.88 6.42 11.67
N MET A 426 1.20 5.27 11.62
CA MET A 426 0.37 4.89 10.47
C MET A 426 -0.79 5.87 10.26
N LEU A 427 -1.50 6.24 11.32
CA LEU A 427 -2.62 7.18 11.24
C LEU A 427 -2.15 8.57 10.80
N VAL A 428 -1.06 9.11 11.37
CA VAL A 428 -0.47 10.38 10.94
C VAL A 428 -0.06 10.34 9.47
N LYS A 429 0.60 9.27 9.02
CA LYS A 429 0.96 9.11 7.62
C LYS A 429 -0.28 9.08 6.72
N LEU A 430 -1.34 8.39 7.13
CA LEU A 430 -2.59 8.31 6.38
C LEU A 430 -3.37 9.63 6.39
N ASP A 431 -3.33 10.36 7.49
CA ASP A 431 -3.93 11.69 7.58
C ASP A 431 -3.11 12.66 6.74
N ASN A 432 -1.78 12.57 6.71
CA ASN A 432 -0.96 13.33 5.76
C ASN A 432 -1.21 12.93 4.30
N ILE A 433 -1.69 11.71 4.03
CA ILE A 433 -2.13 11.29 2.69
C ILE A 433 -3.57 11.77 2.37
N LYS A 434 -4.45 11.88 3.39
CA LYS A 434 -5.84 12.37 3.25
C LYS A 434 -5.92 13.90 3.22
N SER A 435 -5.06 14.56 3.98
CA SER A 435 -4.84 16.01 4.10
C SER A 435 -3.78 16.49 3.12
N GLY A 436 -2.95 15.58 2.61
CA GLY A 436 -2.08 15.78 1.45
C GLY A 436 -2.93 15.89 0.19
N PRO A 437 -2.42 16.60 -0.82
CA PRO A 437 -3.32 17.31 -1.68
C PRO A 437 -3.79 16.40 -2.84
N ARG A 438 -5.02 16.68 -3.31
CA ARG A 438 -5.89 15.81 -4.14
C ARG A 438 -5.20 15.21 -5.38
N LEU A 439 -4.10 15.80 -5.81
CA LEU A 439 -3.37 15.50 -7.04
C LEU A 439 -2.75 14.09 -7.01
N GLU A 440 -2.09 13.69 -5.92
CA GLU A 440 -1.35 12.43 -5.84
C GLU A 440 -2.28 11.19 -5.87
N HIS A 441 -3.48 11.31 -5.30
CA HIS A 441 -4.46 10.21 -5.24
C HIS A 441 -5.21 10.00 -6.56
N ILE A 442 -5.39 11.07 -7.36
CA ILE A 442 -5.99 11.01 -8.71
C ILE A 442 -4.94 10.50 -9.71
N LEU A 443 -3.69 10.96 -9.62
CA LEU A 443 -2.59 10.53 -10.49
C LEU A 443 -2.19 9.08 -10.26
N ARG A 444 -1.99 8.62 -9.00
CA ARG A 444 -1.63 7.22 -8.70
C ARG A 444 -2.65 6.20 -9.17
N LYS A 445 -3.96 6.53 -9.15
CA LYS A 445 -5.02 5.62 -9.63
C LYS A 445 -5.05 5.48 -11.15
N ARG A 446 -4.71 6.54 -11.89
CA ARG A 446 -4.69 6.52 -13.36
C ARG A 446 -3.33 6.04 -13.89
N GLU A 447 -2.23 6.43 -13.26
CA GLU A 447 -0.90 5.83 -13.49
C GLU A 447 -0.94 4.34 -13.23
N ALA A 448 -1.50 3.85 -12.11
CA ALA A 448 -1.56 2.40 -11.88
C ALA A 448 -2.31 1.63 -12.99
N VAL A 449 -3.32 2.24 -13.63
CA VAL A 449 -4.04 1.64 -14.77
C VAL A 449 -3.24 1.77 -16.07
N GLN A 450 -2.66 2.93 -16.35
CA GLN A 450 -1.80 3.14 -17.52
C GLN A 450 -0.53 2.30 -17.43
N THR A 451 0.20 2.32 -16.32
CA THR A 451 1.35 1.46 -16.03
C THR A 451 0.97 -0.02 -16.05
N TYR A 452 -0.22 -0.43 -15.60
CA TYR A 452 -0.69 -1.81 -15.74
C TYR A 452 -0.99 -2.20 -17.19
N LEU A 453 -1.62 -1.33 -17.98
CA LEU A 453 -1.84 -1.53 -19.42
C LEU A 453 -0.51 -1.53 -20.18
N TYR A 454 0.41 -0.62 -19.87
CA TYR A 454 1.75 -0.51 -20.46
C TYR A 454 2.60 -1.74 -20.09
N ALA A 455 2.57 -2.18 -18.83
CA ALA A 455 3.25 -3.41 -18.38
C ALA A 455 2.64 -4.68 -18.99
N MET A 456 1.33 -4.71 -19.29
CA MET A 456 0.71 -5.78 -20.07
C MET A 456 1.13 -5.75 -21.55
N ILE A 457 1.17 -4.58 -22.17
CA ILE A 457 1.58 -4.39 -23.57
C ILE A 457 3.06 -4.73 -23.79
N HIS A 458 3.90 -4.50 -22.76
CA HIS A 458 5.34 -4.80 -22.76
C HIS A 458 5.71 -6.12 -22.03
N GLY A 459 4.73 -6.94 -21.62
CA GLY A 459 4.96 -8.34 -21.23
C GLY A 459 5.53 -8.61 -19.83
N ALA A 460 5.38 -7.71 -18.85
CA ALA A 460 6.12 -7.78 -17.58
C ALA A 460 5.48 -8.66 -16.45
N GLN A 461 4.26 -9.18 -16.60
CA GLN A 461 3.64 -10.10 -15.61
C GLN A 461 2.62 -11.04 -16.28
N PRO A 462 2.91 -12.33 -16.49
CA PRO A 462 1.96 -13.25 -17.09
C PRO A 462 0.84 -13.59 -16.09
N SER A 463 -0.40 -13.26 -16.45
CA SER A 463 -1.61 -13.71 -15.77
C SER A 463 -2.59 -14.28 -16.79
N PHE A 464 -3.34 -15.32 -16.43
CA PHE A 464 -4.29 -15.95 -17.36
C PHE A 464 -5.34 -14.97 -17.93
N ILE A 465 -5.70 -13.93 -17.17
CA ILE A 465 -6.64 -12.88 -17.61
C ILE A 465 -5.98 -11.91 -18.61
N SER A 466 -4.71 -11.55 -18.38
CA SER A 466 -3.96 -10.73 -19.33
C SER A 466 -3.80 -11.46 -20.67
N ASP A 467 -3.63 -12.77 -20.67
CA ASP A 467 -3.49 -13.55 -21.91
C ASP A 467 -4.80 -13.58 -22.72
N ILE A 468 -5.95 -13.72 -22.05
CA ILE A 468 -7.27 -13.65 -22.71
C ILE A 468 -7.51 -12.24 -23.27
N LEU A 469 -7.23 -11.20 -22.48
CA LEU A 469 -7.42 -9.82 -22.91
C LEU A 469 -6.50 -9.47 -24.08
N LEU A 470 -5.22 -9.85 -24.02
CA LEU A 470 -4.25 -9.64 -25.10
C LEU A 470 -4.63 -10.43 -26.37
N SER A 471 -5.23 -11.62 -26.22
CA SER A 471 -5.76 -12.40 -27.35
C SER A 471 -6.97 -11.71 -28.00
N LEU A 472 -7.86 -11.13 -27.20
CA LEU A 472 -8.98 -10.33 -27.72
C LEU A 472 -8.48 -9.06 -28.42
N LEU A 473 -7.55 -8.31 -27.81
CA LEU A 473 -6.93 -7.13 -28.41
C LEU A 473 -6.19 -7.49 -29.70
N TYR A 474 -5.57 -8.67 -29.77
CA TYR A 474 -4.96 -9.18 -31.00
C TYR A 474 -5.97 -9.36 -32.12
N LEU A 475 -7.09 -10.02 -31.84
CA LEU A 475 -8.13 -10.23 -32.85
C LEU A 475 -8.64 -8.88 -33.38
N LEU A 476 -8.86 -7.91 -32.48
CA LEU A 476 -9.23 -6.55 -32.87
C LEU A 476 -8.14 -5.87 -33.71
N SER A 477 -6.86 -6.13 -33.43
CA SER A 477 -5.74 -5.57 -34.20
C SER A 477 -5.66 -6.12 -35.62
N LEU A 478 -6.06 -7.38 -35.83
CA LEU A 478 -6.16 -7.97 -37.17
C LEU A 478 -7.29 -7.32 -37.98
N LEU A 479 -8.44 -7.07 -37.37
CA LEU A 479 -9.56 -6.36 -38.02
C LEU A 479 -9.17 -4.92 -38.39
N TYR A 480 -8.50 -4.21 -37.47
CA TYR A 480 -7.97 -2.88 -37.74
C TYR A 480 -6.95 -2.90 -38.90
N GLY A 481 -5.98 -3.82 -38.88
CA GLY A 481 -4.99 -3.97 -39.93
C GLY A 481 -5.58 -4.30 -41.30
N TYR A 482 -6.63 -5.13 -41.35
CA TYR A 482 -7.37 -5.38 -42.58
C TYR A 482 -8.03 -4.11 -43.12
N GLY A 483 -8.68 -3.32 -42.27
CA GLY A 483 -9.30 -2.05 -42.66
C GLY A 483 -8.28 -1.04 -43.21
N VAL A 484 -7.14 -0.89 -42.53
CA VAL A 484 -6.03 -0.03 -42.98
C VAL A 484 -5.47 -0.51 -44.32
N SER A 485 -5.19 -1.81 -44.45
CA SER A 485 -4.68 -2.41 -45.69
C SER A 485 -5.65 -2.27 -46.86
N LEU A 486 -6.95 -2.46 -46.64
CA LEU A 486 -7.99 -2.29 -47.65
C LEU A 486 -8.05 -0.83 -48.14
N MET A 487 -8.05 0.13 -47.21
CA MET A 487 -8.05 1.55 -47.57
C MET A 487 -6.81 1.94 -48.38
N LEU A 488 -5.61 1.50 -47.97
CA LEU A 488 -4.38 1.72 -48.73
C LEU A 488 -4.41 1.09 -50.12
N ALA A 489 -4.94 -0.14 -50.22
CA ALA A 489 -5.11 -0.81 -51.51
C ALA A 489 -6.04 -0.02 -52.45
N MET A 490 -7.12 0.57 -51.92
CA MET A 490 -8.03 1.42 -52.71
C MET A 490 -7.35 2.67 -53.26
N TYR A 491 -6.47 3.33 -52.50
CA TYR A 491 -5.67 4.45 -53.01
C TYR A 491 -4.60 3.98 -54.00
N ARG A 492 -3.87 2.89 -53.72
CA ARG A 492 -2.83 2.34 -54.63
C ARG A 492 -3.39 1.93 -56.00
N HIS A 493 -4.59 1.36 -56.04
CA HIS A 493 -5.26 0.96 -57.29
C HIS A 493 -6.08 2.07 -57.94
N GLY A 494 -6.06 3.30 -57.39
CA GLY A 494 -6.79 4.45 -57.95
C GLY A 494 -8.31 4.39 -57.82
N LEU A 495 -8.85 3.49 -56.98
CA LEU A 495 -10.29 3.41 -56.69
C LEU A 495 -10.79 4.64 -55.90
N ILE A 496 -9.90 5.24 -55.11
CA ILE A 496 -10.12 6.54 -54.44
C ILE A 496 -9.03 7.50 -54.95
N LYS A 497 -9.45 8.65 -55.48
CA LYS A 497 -8.52 9.67 -55.99
C LYS A 497 -7.89 10.46 -54.86
N GLN A 498 -6.60 10.75 -54.99
CA GLN A 498 -5.90 11.72 -54.15
C GLN A 498 -6.10 13.13 -54.71
N HIS A 499 -6.23 14.12 -53.83
CA HIS A 499 -6.29 15.52 -54.18
C HIS A 499 -4.88 16.09 -54.31
N GLN A 500 -4.62 16.84 -55.37
CA GLN A 500 -3.35 17.55 -55.57
C GLN A 500 -3.57 19.04 -55.30
N LEU A 501 -2.66 19.65 -54.55
CA LEU A 501 -2.68 21.09 -54.28
C LEU A 501 -1.85 21.82 -55.33
N GLY A 502 -2.17 23.10 -55.56
CA GLY A 502 -1.36 24.00 -56.40
C GLY A 502 -0.05 24.46 -55.75
N CYS A 503 0.52 23.68 -54.84
CA CYS A 503 1.79 23.94 -54.16
C CYS A 503 2.49 22.62 -53.80
N ARG A 504 3.74 22.68 -53.33
CA ARG A 504 4.45 21.49 -52.84
C ARG A 504 3.94 21.06 -51.47
N VAL A 505 3.89 19.76 -51.23
CA VAL A 505 3.37 19.17 -49.98
C VAL A 505 4.41 18.24 -49.36
N ILE A 506 4.87 18.59 -48.17
CA ILE A 506 5.72 17.76 -47.32
C ILE A 506 4.88 17.20 -46.19
N SER A 507 4.89 15.89 -46.04
CA SER A 507 4.19 15.18 -44.97
C SER A 507 5.17 14.76 -43.88
N LEU A 508 4.91 15.20 -42.65
CA LEU A 508 5.59 14.70 -41.45
C LEU A 508 4.65 13.77 -40.72
N GLY A 509 5.11 12.57 -40.37
CA GLY A 509 4.31 11.69 -39.54
C GLY A 509 5.10 10.56 -38.95
N ASN A 510 4.41 9.59 -38.36
CA ASN A 510 5.02 8.42 -37.77
C ASN A 510 4.15 7.18 -37.97
N ILE A 511 4.74 6.02 -37.74
CA ILE A 511 4.05 4.73 -37.85
C ILE A 511 3.58 4.18 -36.50
N THR A 512 4.03 4.76 -35.39
CA THR A 512 3.67 4.37 -34.01
C THR A 512 2.80 5.42 -33.32
N VAL A 513 2.07 5.07 -32.26
CA VAL A 513 1.49 6.03 -31.33
C VAL A 513 2.54 6.41 -30.28
N GLY A 514 2.66 7.71 -29.99
CA GLY A 514 3.65 8.25 -29.04
C GLY A 514 4.36 9.50 -29.56
N GLY A 515 5.15 10.12 -28.68
CA GLY A 515 5.89 11.35 -28.96
C GLY A 515 7.21 11.09 -29.72
N THR A 516 7.13 11.05 -31.04
CA THR A 516 8.27 10.84 -31.96
C THR A 516 8.98 12.13 -32.40
N GLY A 517 8.70 13.28 -31.76
CA GLY A 517 9.35 14.55 -32.11
C GLY A 517 8.82 15.27 -33.36
N LYS A 518 7.58 14.98 -33.80
CA LYS A 518 6.99 15.59 -35.02
C LYS A 518 6.95 17.11 -34.96
N THR A 519 6.40 17.67 -33.89
CA THR A 519 6.20 19.12 -33.75
C THR A 519 7.54 19.88 -33.79
N PRO A 520 8.58 19.52 -33.02
CA PRO A 520 9.90 20.15 -33.15
C PRO A 520 10.53 20.01 -34.55
N THR A 521 10.37 18.85 -35.20
CA THR A 521 10.87 18.66 -36.58
C THR A 521 10.11 19.54 -37.59
N ALA A 522 8.79 19.68 -37.45
CA ALA A 522 8.00 20.58 -38.28
C ALA A 522 8.46 22.03 -38.12
N GLN A 523 8.77 22.45 -36.89
CA GLN A 523 9.31 23.78 -36.61
C GLN A 523 10.64 24.01 -37.32
N ARG A 524 11.59 23.07 -37.17
CA ARG A 524 12.92 23.16 -37.80
C ARG A 524 12.81 23.18 -39.32
N LEU A 525 11.99 22.31 -39.89
CA LEU A 525 11.82 22.21 -41.34
C LEU A 525 11.18 23.46 -41.94
N ALA A 526 10.16 24.00 -41.28
CA ALA A 526 9.51 25.25 -41.70
C ALA A 526 10.48 26.43 -41.65
N ALA A 527 11.30 26.53 -40.59
CA ALA A 527 12.32 27.58 -40.48
C ALA A 527 13.33 27.52 -41.63
N VAL A 528 13.85 26.32 -41.94
CA VAL A 528 14.81 26.12 -43.03
C VAL A 528 14.21 26.45 -44.40
N ILE A 529 13.01 25.98 -44.71
CA ILE A 529 12.35 26.25 -46.01
C ILE A 529 12.06 27.73 -46.19
N ARG A 530 11.70 28.43 -45.11
CA ARG A 530 11.54 29.88 -45.14
C ARG A 530 12.87 30.60 -45.37
N GLU A 531 13.96 30.15 -44.73
CA GLU A 531 15.31 30.70 -44.97
C GLU A 531 15.76 30.52 -46.43
N MET A 532 15.30 29.46 -47.10
CA MET A 532 15.48 29.26 -48.55
C MET A 532 14.64 30.22 -49.42
N GLY A 533 13.77 31.03 -48.82
CA GLY A 533 12.98 32.06 -49.50
C GLY A 533 11.57 31.63 -49.93
N TYR A 534 11.10 30.45 -49.54
CA TYR A 534 9.76 29.96 -49.89
C TYR A 534 8.71 30.32 -48.83
N ARG A 535 7.47 30.57 -49.28
CA ARG A 535 6.33 30.77 -48.37
C ARG A 535 5.80 29.41 -47.92
N VAL A 536 6.18 29.03 -46.71
CA VAL A 536 5.75 27.78 -46.09
C VAL A 536 4.54 28.00 -45.19
N VAL A 537 3.59 27.06 -45.20
CA VAL A 537 2.44 27.02 -44.27
C VAL A 537 2.38 25.66 -43.60
N ILE A 538 2.16 25.63 -42.28
CA ILE A 538 1.99 24.39 -41.53
C ILE A 538 0.50 24.07 -41.38
N LEU A 539 0.09 22.86 -41.77
CA LEU A 539 -1.25 22.34 -41.57
C LEU A 539 -1.25 21.33 -40.42
N ASN A 540 -2.03 21.60 -39.39
CA ASN A 540 -2.23 20.72 -38.25
C ASN A 540 -3.69 20.23 -38.17
N ARG A 541 -3.95 19.10 -37.51
CA ARG A 541 -5.32 18.55 -37.35
C ARG A 541 -6.22 19.41 -36.47
N GLY A 542 -5.64 20.11 -35.50
CA GLY A 542 -6.37 20.64 -34.35
C GLY A 542 -6.80 19.52 -33.39
N TYR A 543 -5.88 18.62 -33.01
CA TYR A 543 -6.21 17.58 -32.02
C TYR A 543 -6.58 18.24 -30.67
N ARG A 544 -7.75 17.88 -30.12
CA ARG A 544 -8.36 18.50 -28.92
C ARG A 544 -8.67 20.01 -29.02
N ALA A 545 -8.63 20.59 -30.22
CA ALA A 545 -9.11 21.95 -30.46
C ALA A 545 -10.63 22.05 -30.23
N SER A 546 -11.10 23.17 -29.65
CA SER A 546 -12.52 23.48 -29.57
C SER A 546 -13.09 23.93 -30.92
N TRP A 547 -12.24 24.44 -31.82
CA TRP A 547 -12.61 24.85 -33.18
C TRP A 547 -13.24 23.70 -33.96
N GLN A 548 -14.45 23.92 -34.50
CA GLN A 548 -15.20 22.90 -35.25
C GLN A 548 -15.37 23.23 -36.73
N GLU A 549 -15.05 24.45 -37.18
CA GLU A 549 -15.16 24.81 -38.59
C GLU A 549 -14.08 24.11 -39.43
N ASP A 550 -14.28 24.09 -40.74
CA ASP A 550 -13.43 23.35 -41.67
C ASP A 550 -12.00 23.91 -41.75
N VAL A 551 -11.84 25.22 -41.52
CA VAL A 551 -10.56 25.93 -41.55
C VAL A 551 -10.45 26.86 -40.36
N GLY A 552 -9.34 26.78 -39.63
CA GLY A 552 -8.98 27.71 -38.57
C GLY A 552 -7.58 28.28 -38.76
N LEU A 553 -7.46 29.60 -38.93
CA LEU A 553 -6.16 30.28 -38.97
C LEU A 553 -5.65 30.52 -37.55
N VAL A 554 -4.65 29.75 -37.11
CA VAL A 554 -4.05 29.92 -35.79
C VAL A 554 -3.13 31.13 -35.77
N SER A 555 -2.31 31.28 -36.82
CA SER A 555 -1.38 32.40 -37.00
C SER A 555 -1.15 32.67 -38.49
N ASP A 556 -0.98 33.93 -38.85
CA ASP A 556 -0.53 34.37 -40.19
C ASP A 556 1.00 34.52 -40.27
N GLY A 557 1.71 34.14 -39.21
CA GLY A 557 3.16 34.31 -39.07
C GLY A 557 3.56 35.60 -38.35
N GLU A 558 2.71 36.63 -38.30
CA GLU A 558 2.98 37.85 -37.53
C GLU A 558 2.20 37.87 -36.22
N LYS A 559 0.94 37.43 -36.27
CA LYS A 559 0.01 37.44 -35.14
C LYS A 559 -0.68 36.09 -34.98
N ILE A 560 -0.79 35.67 -33.71
CA ILE A 560 -1.59 34.52 -33.31
C ILE A 560 -3.04 34.99 -33.06
N TYR A 561 -4.01 34.37 -33.76
CA TYR A 561 -5.44 34.73 -33.72
C TYR A 561 -6.27 33.86 -32.78
N MET A 562 -5.78 32.66 -32.47
CA MET A 562 -6.51 31.67 -31.66
C MET A 562 -5.88 31.49 -30.29
N SER A 563 -6.71 31.25 -29.28
CA SER A 563 -6.28 30.77 -27.97
C SER A 563 -5.80 29.32 -28.03
N VAL A 564 -5.11 28.86 -26.98
CA VAL A 564 -4.67 27.46 -26.85
C VAL A 564 -5.86 26.49 -26.91
N SER A 565 -6.99 26.85 -26.30
CA SER A 565 -8.22 26.03 -26.35
C SER A 565 -8.80 25.92 -27.75
N GLU A 566 -8.74 27.00 -28.53
CA GLU A 566 -9.29 27.04 -29.89
C GLU A 566 -8.38 26.32 -30.89
N ALA A 567 -7.07 26.50 -30.79
CA ALA A 567 -6.09 25.92 -31.72
C ALA A 567 -5.71 24.47 -31.38
N GLY A 568 -5.77 24.10 -30.11
CA GLY A 568 -5.07 22.93 -29.57
C GLY A 568 -3.62 23.27 -29.19
N ASP A 569 -3.06 22.50 -28.26
CA ASP A 569 -1.75 22.75 -27.66
C ASP A 569 -0.59 22.70 -28.67
N GLU A 570 -0.58 21.71 -29.56
CA GLU A 570 0.47 21.53 -30.57
C GLU A 570 0.46 22.65 -31.63
N ALA A 571 -0.72 23.01 -32.16
CA ALA A 571 -0.83 24.04 -33.19
C ALA A 571 -0.52 25.44 -32.64
N TYR A 572 -0.96 25.73 -31.42
CA TYR A 572 -0.60 26.98 -30.74
C TYR A 572 0.91 27.07 -30.49
N LEU A 573 1.55 25.97 -30.06
CA LEU A 573 2.99 25.92 -29.86
C LEU A 573 3.76 26.14 -31.17
N LEU A 574 3.34 25.53 -32.28
CA LEU A 574 3.91 25.76 -33.61
C LEU A 574 3.86 27.24 -34.00
N ALA A 575 2.69 27.86 -33.85
CA ALA A 575 2.48 29.26 -34.17
C ALA A 575 3.37 30.20 -33.34
N LYS A 576 3.69 29.81 -32.10
CA LYS A 576 4.53 30.60 -31.19
C LYS A 576 6.04 30.45 -31.47
N ASN A 577 6.48 29.25 -31.80
CA ASN A 577 7.91 28.94 -31.96
C ASN A 577 8.46 29.24 -33.36
N VAL A 578 7.60 29.43 -34.37
CA VAL A 578 8.03 29.71 -35.75
C VAL A 578 7.46 31.04 -36.26
N PRO A 579 7.88 32.19 -35.70
CA PRO A 579 7.41 33.51 -36.16
C PRO A 579 7.74 33.71 -37.63
N GLY A 580 6.78 34.12 -38.44
CA GLY A 580 6.89 34.30 -39.89
C GLY A 580 6.42 33.10 -40.72
N VAL A 581 5.86 32.07 -40.09
CA VAL A 581 5.24 30.92 -40.77
C VAL A 581 3.78 30.82 -40.35
N PRO A 582 2.81 30.91 -41.28
CA PRO A 582 1.41 30.68 -40.97
C PRO A 582 1.12 29.24 -40.51
N VAL A 583 0.19 29.10 -39.56
CA VAL A 583 -0.29 27.82 -39.03
C VAL A 583 -1.79 27.75 -39.17
N VAL A 584 -2.28 26.70 -39.82
CA VAL A 584 -3.71 26.47 -40.08
C VAL A 584 -4.13 25.12 -39.51
N ILE A 585 -5.28 25.07 -38.86
CA ILE A 585 -5.88 23.84 -38.32
C ILE A 585 -7.14 23.43 -39.10
N GLY A 586 -7.33 22.13 -39.23
CA GLY A 586 -8.56 21.55 -39.77
C GLY A 586 -8.48 20.03 -39.89
N ARG A 587 -9.64 19.36 -39.80
CA ARG A 587 -9.69 17.87 -39.83
C ARG A 587 -9.32 17.33 -41.21
N ASP A 588 -9.83 17.98 -42.26
CA ASP A 588 -9.53 17.65 -43.65
C ASP A 588 -8.40 18.56 -44.17
N ARG A 589 -7.24 17.95 -44.48
CA ARG A 589 -6.05 18.70 -44.92
C ARG A 589 -6.16 19.15 -46.36
N THR A 590 -7.09 18.59 -47.13
CA THR A 590 -7.39 19.05 -48.48
C THR A 590 -7.99 20.45 -48.45
N VAL A 591 -8.99 20.68 -47.59
CA VAL A 591 -9.68 21.98 -47.48
C VAL A 591 -8.75 23.06 -46.92
N THR A 592 -8.00 22.73 -45.86
CA THR A 592 -7.02 23.66 -45.28
C THR A 592 -5.82 23.92 -46.20
N GLY A 593 -5.44 22.94 -47.03
CA GLY A 593 -4.45 23.12 -48.10
C GLY A 593 -4.90 24.08 -49.19
N GLU A 594 -6.13 23.94 -49.69
CA GLU A 594 -6.73 24.88 -50.65
C GLU A 594 -6.78 26.31 -50.10
N TYR A 595 -7.11 26.46 -48.81
CA TYR A 595 -7.06 27.74 -48.11
C TYR A 595 -5.62 28.30 -48.06
N ALA A 596 -4.63 27.47 -47.72
CA ALA A 596 -3.22 27.88 -47.68
C ALA A 596 -2.72 28.37 -49.05
N VAL A 597 -3.09 27.68 -50.13
CA VAL A 597 -2.73 28.08 -51.50
C VAL A 597 -3.44 29.37 -51.92
N SER A 598 -4.76 29.46 -51.72
CA SER A 598 -5.57 30.57 -52.22
C SER A 598 -5.42 31.86 -51.40
N GLN A 599 -5.42 31.77 -50.07
CA GLN A 599 -5.44 32.92 -49.17
C GLN A 599 -4.05 33.31 -48.68
N LEU A 600 -3.21 32.31 -48.34
CA LEU A 600 -1.87 32.55 -47.81
C LEU A 600 -0.78 32.47 -48.88
N ARG A 601 -1.15 32.12 -50.12
CA ARG A 601 -0.24 31.99 -51.28
C ARG A 601 0.96 31.09 -50.97
N ALA A 602 0.69 29.96 -50.31
CA ALA A 602 1.71 29.00 -49.93
C ALA A 602 2.43 28.43 -51.17
N ASP A 603 3.76 28.48 -51.16
CA ASP A 603 4.60 27.76 -52.13
C ASP A 603 4.81 26.31 -51.66
N VAL A 604 4.84 26.11 -50.34
CA VAL A 604 5.04 24.82 -49.68
C VAL A 604 4.08 24.67 -48.49
N VAL A 605 3.52 23.48 -48.34
CA VAL A 605 2.71 23.08 -47.21
C VAL A 605 3.39 21.95 -46.45
N ILE A 606 3.49 22.07 -45.12
CA ILE A 606 3.95 21.01 -44.23
C ILE A 606 2.75 20.43 -43.46
N LEU A 607 2.49 19.13 -43.62
CA LEU A 607 1.48 18.43 -42.83
C LEU A 607 2.08 17.91 -41.54
N ASP A 608 1.63 18.43 -40.40
CA ASP A 608 1.96 17.86 -39.09
C ASP A 608 1.02 16.69 -38.77
N ASP A 609 1.62 15.50 -38.54
CA ASP A 609 0.95 14.20 -38.41
C ASP A 609 0.13 13.78 -39.66
N GLY A 610 0.77 13.89 -40.83
CA GLY A 610 0.18 13.67 -42.16
C GLY A 610 0.33 12.27 -42.78
N TYR A 611 1.14 11.37 -42.20
CA TYR A 611 1.50 10.11 -42.87
C TYR A 611 0.29 9.19 -43.19
N GLN A 612 -0.70 9.18 -42.29
CA GLN A 612 -1.98 8.47 -42.45
C GLN A 612 -3.03 9.25 -43.28
N HIS A 613 -2.76 10.51 -43.65
CA HIS A 613 -3.71 11.35 -44.39
C HIS A 613 -3.61 11.13 -45.90
N TRP A 614 -4.07 9.96 -46.36
CA TRP A 614 -3.88 9.50 -47.74
C TRP A 614 -4.66 10.29 -48.81
N LYS A 615 -5.66 11.07 -48.40
CA LYS A 615 -6.49 11.88 -49.30
C LYS A 615 -5.69 12.94 -50.05
N LEU A 616 -4.59 13.42 -49.48
CA LEU A 616 -3.77 14.48 -50.05
C LEU A 616 -2.52 13.86 -50.69
N ALA A 617 -2.24 14.21 -51.94
CA ALA A 617 -0.99 13.85 -52.60
C ALA A 617 0.17 14.60 -51.93
N ARG A 618 1.32 13.93 -51.83
CA ARG A 618 2.53 14.46 -51.18
C ARG A 618 3.75 14.28 -52.07
N ASP A 619 4.60 15.29 -52.12
CA ASP A 619 5.86 15.26 -52.86
C ASP A 619 6.97 14.59 -52.04
N ILE A 620 6.97 14.80 -50.72
CA ILE A 620 7.92 14.19 -49.78
C ILE A 620 7.15 13.65 -48.57
N ASP A 621 7.39 12.38 -48.23
CA ASP A 621 6.98 11.79 -46.95
C ASP A 621 8.20 11.61 -46.04
N ILE A 622 8.16 12.28 -44.88
CA ILE A 622 9.15 12.14 -43.82
C ILE A 622 8.51 11.38 -42.66
N VAL A 623 9.01 10.17 -42.40
CA VAL A 623 8.56 9.30 -41.32
C VAL A 623 9.52 9.37 -40.16
N LEU A 624 9.02 9.79 -38.99
CA LEU A 624 9.79 9.88 -37.76
C LEU A 624 9.74 8.56 -37.00
N ILE A 625 10.91 8.08 -36.61
CA ILE A 625 11.11 6.86 -35.83
C ILE A 625 11.83 7.23 -34.53
N ASP A 626 11.25 6.88 -33.38
CA ASP A 626 11.85 7.11 -32.07
C ASP A 626 12.90 6.01 -31.80
N ALA A 627 14.18 6.39 -31.67
CA ALA A 627 15.27 5.45 -31.45
C ALA A 627 15.20 4.74 -30.09
N LEU A 628 14.46 5.29 -29.12
CA LEU A 628 14.24 4.69 -27.81
C LEU A 628 13.11 3.66 -27.79
N ASN A 629 12.15 3.76 -28.72
CA ASN A 629 10.99 2.88 -28.79
C ASN A 629 10.81 2.34 -30.22
N ILE A 630 11.74 1.45 -30.61
CA ILE A 630 11.85 0.87 -31.94
C ILE A 630 10.57 0.11 -32.30
N PHE A 631 9.71 0.74 -33.12
CA PHE A 631 8.45 0.17 -33.63
C PHE A 631 7.48 -0.37 -32.55
N GLY A 632 7.66 0.05 -31.29
CA GLY A 632 6.82 -0.38 -30.17
C GLY A 632 6.91 -1.86 -29.83
N ASN A 633 5.77 -2.53 -29.76
CA ASN A 633 5.68 -3.98 -29.54
C ASN A 633 5.40 -4.77 -30.83
N ASN A 634 5.58 -4.17 -32.01
CA ASN A 634 5.34 -4.75 -33.35
C ASN A 634 3.90 -5.19 -33.63
N TYR A 635 2.92 -4.83 -32.80
CA TYR A 635 1.51 -5.08 -33.07
C TYR A 635 0.78 -3.80 -33.48
N LEU A 636 -0.23 -3.96 -34.33
CA LEU A 636 -1.15 -2.89 -34.69
C LEU A 636 -2.08 -2.53 -33.51
N LEU A 637 -2.62 -1.31 -33.55
CA LEU A 637 -3.71 -0.90 -32.67
C LEU A 637 -4.90 -1.87 -32.80
N PRO A 638 -5.61 -2.22 -31.69
CA PRO A 638 -5.40 -1.78 -30.32
C PRO A 638 -4.46 -2.68 -29.48
N ARG A 639 -3.88 -3.76 -30.05
CA ARG A 639 -2.94 -4.64 -29.31
C ARG A 639 -1.60 -3.97 -29.05
N GLY A 640 -1.14 -3.20 -30.02
CA GLY A 640 0.15 -2.56 -29.98
C GLY A 640 0.10 -1.11 -30.36
N THR A 641 1.26 -0.53 -30.60
CA THR A 641 1.39 0.90 -30.84
C THR A 641 1.47 1.24 -32.33
N LEU A 642 1.54 0.27 -33.24
CA LEU A 642 1.59 0.56 -34.67
C LEU A 642 0.24 1.07 -35.21
N ARG A 643 0.27 2.21 -35.89
CA ARG A 643 -0.86 2.78 -36.65
C ARG A 643 -1.03 2.12 -38.01
N GLU A 644 0.07 1.65 -38.60
CA GLU A 644 0.12 0.96 -39.88
C GLU A 644 1.18 -0.14 -39.84
N GLU A 645 1.11 -1.11 -40.76
CA GLU A 645 2.11 -2.19 -40.85
C GLU A 645 3.45 -1.64 -41.34
N LEU A 646 4.57 -2.20 -40.85
CA LEU A 646 5.92 -1.73 -41.21
C LEU A 646 6.22 -1.79 -42.71
N LYS A 647 5.56 -2.68 -43.46
CA LYS A 647 5.65 -2.72 -44.92
C LYS A 647 5.27 -1.40 -45.59
N ASN A 648 4.43 -0.59 -44.94
CA ASN A 648 4.00 0.70 -45.46
C ASN A 648 5.07 1.79 -45.32
N LEU A 649 6.26 1.48 -44.79
CA LEU A 649 7.45 2.32 -44.89
C LEU A 649 7.97 2.41 -46.35
N ASP A 650 7.49 1.55 -47.25
CA ASP A 650 7.72 1.63 -48.71
C ASP A 650 7.32 2.98 -49.33
N ARG A 651 6.47 3.76 -48.64
CA ARG A 651 6.04 5.10 -49.09
C ARG A 651 6.93 6.24 -48.60
N ALA A 652 7.80 5.98 -47.62
CA ALA A 652 8.63 7.03 -47.03
C ALA A 652 9.70 7.49 -48.04
N SER A 653 9.79 8.80 -48.27
CA SER A 653 10.93 9.39 -48.98
C SER A 653 12.13 9.51 -48.04
N VAL A 654 11.84 9.81 -46.77
CA VAL A 654 12.85 10.01 -45.71
C VAL A 654 12.40 9.30 -44.44
N CYS A 655 13.31 8.55 -43.82
CA CYS A 655 13.15 7.99 -42.49
C CYS A 655 14.04 8.78 -41.51
N LEU A 656 13.42 9.61 -40.68
CA LEU A 656 14.10 10.44 -39.68
C LEU A 656 14.14 9.73 -38.32
N LEU A 657 15.32 9.28 -37.92
CA LEU A 657 15.57 8.71 -36.60
C LEU A 657 15.73 9.85 -35.60
N THR A 658 14.95 9.81 -34.52
CA THR A 658 14.94 10.84 -33.47
C THR A 658 15.51 10.31 -32.16
N LYS A 659 16.13 11.19 -31.37
CA LYS A 659 16.74 10.88 -30.05
C LYS A 659 17.87 9.85 -30.13
N VAL A 660 18.65 9.89 -31.21
CA VAL A 660 19.73 8.92 -31.43
C VAL A 660 20.85 8.99 -30.39
N ASP A 661 21.00 10.15 -29.72
CA ASP A 661 21.94 10.40 -28.62
C ASP A 661 21.59 9.64 -27.34
N GLN A 662 20.31 9.34 -27.13
CA GLN A 662 19.82 8.63 -25.94
C GLN A 662 19.71 7.12 -26.18
N ALA A 663 19.85 6.66 -27.43
CA ALA A 663 19.64 5.27 -27.83
C ALA A 663 20.97 4.48 -27.88
N ALA A 664 20.89 3.18 -27.56
CA ALA A 664 22.04 2.29 -27.68
C ALA A 664 22.50 2.18 -29.15
N PRO A 665 23.81 2.07 -29.44
CA PRO A 665 24.31 1.95 -30.81
C PRO A 665 23.65 0.83 -31.63
N GLU A 666 23.34 -0.31 -31.00
CA GLU A 666 22.69 -1.46 -31.62
C GLU A 666 21.23 -1.17 -32.06
N ALA A 667 20.55 -0.24 -31.37
CA ALA A 667 19.19 0.17 -31.72
C ALA A 667 19.15 0.85 -33.10
N ARG A 668 20.17 1.67 -33.39
CA ARG A 668 20.27 2.40 -34.67
C ARG A 668 20.46 1.43 -35.84
N ASN A 669 21.36 0.47 -35.70
CA ASN A 669 21.58 -0.55 -36.73
C ASN A 669 20.31 -1.36 -36.99
N ARG A 670 19.61 -1.78 -35.94
CA ARG A 670 18.34 -2.51 -36.06
C ARG A 670 17.26 -1.72 -36.80
N ILE A 671 17.15 -0.42 -36.54
CA ILE A 671 16.21 0.45 -37.26
C ILE A 671 16.57 0.50 -38.75
N ARG A 672 17.86 0.70 -39.08
CA ARG A 672 18.35 0.74 -40.45
C ARG A 672 18.08 -0.56 -41.20
N ASP A 673 18.39 -1.70 -40.59
CA ASP A 673 18.13 -3.02 -41.17
C ASP A 673 16.63 -3.24 -41.44
N THR A 674 15.78 -2.78 -40.51
CA THR A 674 14.32 -2.90 -40.66
C THR A 674 13.81 -2.00 -41.80
N ILE A 675 14.28 -0.76 -41.89
CA ILE A 675 13.91 0.16 -42.97
C ILE A 675 14.33 -0.44 -44.32
N ALA A 676 15.59 -0.88 -44.44
CA ALA A 676 16.13 -1.46 -45.67
C ALA A 676 15.33 -2.68 -46.16
N SER A 677 14.77 -3.48 -45.23
CA SER A 677 13.92 -4.63 -45.59
C SER A 677 12.59 -4.27 -46.26
N TYR A 678 12.13 -3.02 -46.13
CA TYR A 678 10.85 -2.56 -46.69
C TYR A 678 11.00 -1.43 -47.71
N ASN A 679 12.07 -0.64 -47.62
CA ASN A 679 12.35 0.50 -48.48
C ASN A 679 13.86 0.77 -48.51
N GLU A 680 14.54 0.20 -49.50
CA GLU A 680 16.00 0.36 -49.68
C GLU A 680 16.36 1.77 -50.20
N ASP A 681 15.43 2.45 -50.86
CA ASP A 681 15.64 3.77 -51.47
C ASP A 681 15.36 4.94 -50.51
N ALA A 682 14.82 4.70 -49.31
CA ALA A 682 14.50 5.74 -48.35
C ALA A 682 15.77 6.40 -47.79
N LEU A 683 15.83 7.73 -47.84
CA LEU A 683 16.91 8.49 -47.21
C LEU A 683 16.80 8.37 -45.68
N ILE A 684 17.86 7.89 -45.02
CA ILE A 684 17.93 7.83 -43.56
C ILE A 684 18.62 9.09 -43.04
N VAL A 685 17.97 9.77 -42.10
CA VAL A 685 18.49 10.98 -41.43
C VAL A 685 18.46 10.75 -39.94
N GLU A 686 19.52 11.15 -39.22
CA GLU A 686 19.58 11.10 -37.77
C GLU A 686 19.36 12.48 -37.15
N SER A 687 18.69 12.52 -35.99
CA SER A 687 18.45 13.75 -35.25
C SER A 687 18.44 13.56 -33.75
N ILE A 688 18.87 14.62 -33.05
CA ILE A 688 18.91 14.70 -31.60
C ILE A 688 18.02 15.84 -31.11
N HIS A 689 17.50 15.70 -29.90
CA HIS A 689 16.76 16.75 -29.21
C HIS A 689 17.69 17.38 -28.19
N LYS A 690 18.37 18.47 -28.59
CA LYS A 690 19.37 19.09 -27.73
C LYS A 690 18.73 20.16 -26.85
N PRO A 691 18.81 20.06 -25.51
CA PRO A 691 18.43 21.15 -24.62
C PRO A 691 19.35 22.34 -24.88
N GLN A 692 18.78 23.54 -25.05
CA GLN A 692 19.58 24.73 -25.37
C GLN A 692 19.54 25.80 -24.29
N ARG A 693 18.36 26.03 -23.73
CA ARG A 693 18.11 27.18 -22.86
C ARG A 693 16.94 26.91 -21.93
N PHE A 694 16.99 27.55 -20.78
CA PHE A 694 15.80 27.77 -19.97
C PHE A 694 15.17 29.12 -20.33
N ILE A 695 13.85 29.18 -20.27
CA ILE A 695 13.10 30.41 -20.37
C ILE A 695 12.15 30.46 -19.17
N GLU A 696 12.17 31.57 -18.43
CA GLU A 696 11.21 31.77 -17.34
C GLU A 696 9.78 31.86 -17.90
N ILE A 697 8.81 31.17 -17.30
CA ILE A 697 7.46 31.01 -17.86
C ILE A 697 6.73 32.34 -18.17
N ALA A 698 6.93 33.40 -17.37
CA ALA A 698 6.31 34.70 -17.59
C ALA A 698 6.91 35.40 -18.82
N GLU A 699 8.22 35.28 -19.01
CA GLU A 699 8.89 35.77 -20.21
C GLU A 699 8.50 34.93 -21.43
N TRP A 700 8.44 33.61 -21.27
CA TRP A 700 7.94 32.71 -22.31
C TRP A 700 6.51 33.07 -22.71
N HIS A 701 5.64 33.47 -21.78
CA HIS A 701 4.25 33.86 -22.04
C HIS A 701 4.11 35.20 -22.80
N LYS A 702 4.99 36.19 -22.57
CA LYS A 702 4.89 37.55 -23.15
C LYS A 702 5.21 37.65 -24.65
N GLY A 703 6.10 36.82 -25.20
CA GLY A 703 6.39 36.78 -26.64
C GLY A 703 7.85 37.03 -27.07
N LEU A 704 8.04 37.06 -28.39
CA LEU A 704 9.15 36.60 -29.26
C LEU A 704 10.64 36.94 -28.96
N ARG A 705 10.96 37.66 -27.89
CA ARG A 705 12.36 37.87 -27.45
C ARG A 705 12.48 37.48 -25.97
N CYS A 706 12.78 36.20 -25.76
CA CYS A 706 12.95 35.65 -24.42
C CYS A 706 14.36 35.92 -23.91
N HIS A 707 14.50 36.36 -22.66
CA HIS A 707 15.78 36.30 -21.98
C HIS A 707 16.14 34.83 -21.75
N ASN A 708 17.22 34.38 -22.38
CA ASN A 708 17.68 33.00 -22.27
C ASN A 708 18.44 32.83 -20.96
N ILE A 709 18.02 31.87 -20.15
CA ILE A 709 18.70 31.46 -18.93
C ILE A 709 19.62 30.30 -19.29
N SER A 710 20.88 30.39 -18.85
CA SER A 710 21.89 29.34 -19.08
C SER A 710 21.46 28.02 -18.44
N LEU A 711 21.74 26.91 -19.12
CA LEU A 711 21.51 25.56 -18.59
C LEU A 711 22.32 25.30 -17.30
N GLU A 712 23.45 25.99 -17.13
CA GLU A 712 24.31 25.89 -15.94
C GLU A 712 23.62 26.34 -14.64
N THR A 713 22.56 27.15 -14.75
CA THR A 713 21.82 27.72 -13.60
C THR A 713 21.27 26.65 -12.65
N VAL A 714 20.92 25.49 -13.18
CA VAL A 714 20.36 24.36 -12.40
C VAL A 714 21.38 23.24 -12.18
N SER A 715 22.60 23.37 -12.70
CA SER A 715 23.63 22.34 -12.59
C SER A 715 24.03 22.15 -11.12
N GLY A 716 23.97 20.90 -10.64
CA GLY A 716 24.21 20.53 -9.24
C GLY A 716 23.13 20.96 -8.26
N GLN A 717 22.03 21.59 -8.71
CA GLN A 717 20.96 22.09 -7.86
C GLN A 717 19.73 21.15 -7.88
N PRO A 718 19.00 21.03 -6.75
CA PRO A 718 17.74 20.29 -6.71
C PRO A 718 16.65 21.00 -7.51
N VAL A 719 16.00 20.31 -8.44
CA VAL A 719 14.87 20.83 -9.23
C VAL A 719 13.65 19.94 -9.08
N PHE A 720 12.46 20.54 -9.18
CA PHE A 720 11.19 19.84 -9.25
C PHE A 720 10.74 19.76 -10.72
N VAL A 721 10.56 18.55 -11.25
CA VAL A 721 10.24 18.37 -12.68
C VAL A 721 8.78 17.97 -12.86
N PHE A 722 8.07 18.56 -13.81
CA PHE A 722 6.75 18.05 -14.18
C PHE A 722 6.51 18.10 -15.68
N SER A 723 5.79 17.11 -16.21
CA SER A 723 5.44 17.08 -17.63
C SER A 723 4.17 16.28 -17.92
N ALA A 724 3.49 16.65 -19.00
CA ALA A 724 2.34 15.93 -19.54
C ALA A 724 2.53 15.66 -21.04
N ILE A 725 3.64 14.97 -21.34
CA ILE A 725 4.07 14.58 -22.68
C ILE A 725 4.00 13.06 -22.87
N GLY A 726 4.04 12.59 -24.12
CA GLY A 726 3.98 11.17 -24.44
C GLY A 726 5.16 10.31 -23.95
N ASN A 727 6.31 10.91 -23.57
CA ASN A 727 7.44 10.20 -22.96
C ASN A 727 8.12 11.06 -21.86
N PRO A 728 7.56 11.10 -20.63
CA PRO A 728 8.10 11.90 -19.53
C PRO A 728 9.53 11.51 -19.11
N GLN A 729 9.89 10.22 -19.26
CA GLN A 729 11.20 9.70 -18.86
C GLN A 729 12.34 10.32 -19.68
N SER A 730 12.15 10.49 -20.99
CA SER A 730 13.14 11.13 -21.87
C SER A 730 13.35 12.60 -21.50
N PHE A 731 12.30 13.30 -21.03
CA PHE A 731 12.43 14.67 -20.54
C PHE A 731 13.18 14.74 -19.22
N GLU A 732 12.86 13.87 -18.26
CA GLU A 732 13.60 13.79 -16.98
C GLU A 732 15.08 13.48 -17.21
N GLN A 733 15.39 12.55 -18.13
CA GLN A 733 16.77 12.25 -18.51
C GLN A 733 17.48 13.47 -19.11
N SER A 734 16.79 14.22 -19.98
CA SER A 734 17.36 15.45 -20.55
C SER A 734 17.70 16.49 -19.48
N VAL A 735 16.89 16.60 -18.42
CA VAL A 735 17.16 17.50 -17.28
C VAL A 735 18.35 16.99 -16.44
N LEU A 736 18.49 15.68 -16.26
CA LEU A 736 19.65 15.07 -15.60
C LEU A 736 20.94 15.26 -16.40
N ASP A 737 20.89 15.13 -17.72
CA ASP A 737 22.05 15.27 -18.62
C ASP A 737 22.59 16.72 -18.66
N ILE A 738 21.74 17.70 -18.35
CA ILE A 738 22.14 19.10 -18.11
C ILE A 738 22.90 19.27 -16.78
N GLY A 739 22.89 18.25 -15.92
CA GLY A 739 23.56 18.23 -14.62
C GLY A 739 22.69 18.64 -13.44
N ALA A 740 21.37 18.78 -13.63
CA ALA A 740 20.45 19.09 -12.53
C ALA A 740 20.20 17.87 -11.62
N GLN A 741 19.92 18.10 -10.34
CA GLN A 741 19.49 17.03 -9.42
C GLN A 741 17.96 17.01 -9.38
N VAL A 742 17.32 15.99 -9.96
CA VAL A 742 15.84 15.87 -9.90
C VAL A 742 15.44 15.42 -8.51
N ALA A 743 15.07 16.37 -7.64
CA ALA A 743 14.69 16.10 -6.24
C ALA A 743 13.32 15.42 -6.15
N ASP A 744 12.41 15.77 -7.06
CA ASP A 744 11.10 15.15 -7.18
C ASP A 744 10.54 15.38 -8.60
N SER A 745 9.59 14.54 -9.02
CA SER A 745 8.94 14.70 -10.31
C SER A 745 7.46 14.29 -10.30
N LEU A 746 6.65 14.98 -11.12
CA LEU A 746 5.25 14.65 -11.34
C LEU A 746 4.95 14.44 -12.82
N ARG A 747 4.38 13.28 -13.13
CA ARG A 747 3.99 12.88 -14.48
C ARG A 747 2.48 13.00 -14.63
N PHE A 748 2.06 13.64 -15.71
CA PHE A 748 0.67 13.81 -16.05
C PHE A 748 0.37 13.08 -17.38
N PRO A 749 -0.89 12.67 -17.63
CA PRO A 749 -1.26 12.10 -18.92
C PRO A 749 -0.99 13.06 -20.09
N ASP A 750 -0.63 12.55 -21.27
CA ASP A 750 -0.36 13.40 -22.43
C ASP A 750 -1.54 14.36 -22.72
N HIS A 751 -1.20 15.63 -23.02
CA HIS A 751 -2.15 16.73 -23.19
C HIS A 751 -3.01 17.04 -21.95
N TYR A 752 -2.46 16.92 -20.74
CA TYR A 752 -3.16 17.32 -19.51
C TYR A 752 -3.17 18.85 -19.34
N ASP A 753 -4.35 19.41 -19.04
CA ASP A 753 -4.55 20.82 -18.71
C ASP A 753 -4.36 21.06 -17.21
N TYR A 754 -3.39 21.91 -16.85
CA TYR A 754 -3.06 22.19 -15.45
C TYR A 754 -4.05 23.16 -14.82
N LYS A 755 -4.55 22.83 -13.63
CA LYS A 755 -5.39 23.77 -12.86
C LYS A 755 -4.55 24.65 -11.95
N MET A 756 -5.07 25.84 -11.65
CA MET A 756 -4.43 26.79 -10.74
C MET A 756 -4.03 26.17 -9.39
N ALA A 757 -4.97 25.47 -8.75
CA ALA A 757 -4.73 24.81 -7.47
C ALA A 757 -3.60 23.75 -7.54
N GLU A 758 -3.52 23.04 -8.67
CA GLU A 758 -2.51 22.00 -8.90
C GLU A 758 -1.13 22.62 -9.10
N MET A 759 -1.05 23.75 -9.84
CA MET A 759 0.20 24.50 -10.00
C MET A 759 0.69 25.08 -8.67
N GLN A 760 -0.21 25.62 -7.84
CA GLN A 760 0.12 26.12 -6.50
C GLN A 760 0.61 25.00 -5.58
N GLU A 761 -0.02 23.83 -5.66
CA GLU A 761 0.37 22.64 -4.91
C GLU A 761 1.77 22.14 -5.30
N MET A 762 2.06 22.04 -6.61
CA MET A 762 3.38 21.68 -7.09
C MET A 762 4.45 22.68 -6.65
N MET A 763 4.12 23.97 -6.68
CA MET A 763 5.00 25.05 -6.21
C MET A 763 5.31 24.90 -4.72
N GLN A 764 4.30 24.67 -3.89
CA GLN A 764 4.47 24.48 -2.45
C GLN A 764 5.34 23.26 -2.13
N ARG A 765 5.10 22.14 -2.81
CA ARG A 765 5.90 20.91 -2.66
C ARG A 765 7.35 21.13 -3.07
N ALA A 766 7.59 21.84 -4.17
CA ALA A 766 8.94 22.17 -4.62
C ALA A 766 9.70 22.99 -3.56
N VAL A 767 9.03 23.93 -2.88
CA VAL A 767 9.60 24.69 -1.76
C VAL A 767 9.95 23.78 -0.57
N GLU A 768 9.05 22.87 -0.20
CA GLU A 768 9.22 21.97 0.95
C GLU A 768 10.40 21.00 0.80
N ILE A 769 10.65 20.52 -0.42
CA ILE A 769 11.80 19.65 -0.72
C ILE A 769 13.10 20.43 -0.96
N GLY A 770 13.06 21.77 -0.89
CA GLY A 770 14.22 22.64 -1.09
C GLY A 770 14.67 22.73 -2.55
N ALA A 771 13.77 22.58 -3.52
CA ALA A 771 14.12 22.77 -4.93
C ALA A 771 14.41 24.25 -5.24
N CYS A 772 15.38 24.50 -6.13
CA CYS A 772 15.73 25.85 -6.57
C CYS A 772 14.79 26.39 -7.67
N ALA A 773 14.12 25.50 -8.40
CA ALA A 773 13.21 25.84 -9.49
C ALA A 773 12.25 24.67 -9.82
N LEU A 774 11.13 25.01 -10.43
CA LEU A 774 10.31 24.05 -11.18
C LEU A 774 10.76 24.02 -12.64
N VAL A 775 10.77 22.86 -13.27
CA VAL A 775 11.18 22.66 -14.66
C VAL A 775 10.12 21.89 -15.44
N THR A 776 9.73 22.40 -16.61
CA THR A 776 8.71 21.79 -17.49
C THR A 776 9.04 21.94 -18.97
N THR A 777 8.23 21.33 -19.85
CA THR A 777 8.43 21.36 -21.31
C THR A 777 7.72 22.54 -21.99
N GLU A 778 8.13 22.92 -23.20
CA GLU A 778 7.41 23.93 -24.00
C GLU A 778 5.97 23.49 -24.33
N LYS A 779 5.74 22.19 -24.55
CA LYS A 779 4.39 21.64 -24.75
C LYS A 779 3.53 21.81 -23.51
N ASP A 780 4.12 21.72 -22.32
CA ASP A 780 3.41 21.92 -21.06
C ASP A 780 3.16 23.40 -20.75
N ALA A 781 4.09 24.28 -21.14
CA ALA A 781 4.01 25.72 -20.91
C ALA A 781 2.75 26.38 -21.51
N VAL A 782 2.26 25.93 -22.68
CA VAL A 782 1.00 26.45 -23.25
C VAL A 782 -0.23 26.15 -22.38
N LYS A 783 -0.17 25.15 -21.50
CA LYS A 783 -1.31 24.64 -20.72
C LYS A 783 -1.33 25.17 -19.28
N ILE A 784 -0.37 26.00 -18.91
CA ILE A 784 -0.26 26.58 -17.57
C ILE A 784 -1.20 27.80 -17.47
N PRO A 785 -2.06 27.90 -16.44
CA PRO A 785 -2.97 29.03 -16.27
C PRO A 785 -2.22 30.36 -16.24
N ALA A 786 -2.66 31.33 -17.05
CA ALA A 786 -2.06 32.66 -17.10
C ALA A 786 -2.04 33.35 -15.72
N GLU A 787 -3.07 33.15 -14.90
CA GLU A 787 -3.13 33.66 -13.53
C GLU A 787 -1.97 33.13 -12.66
N PHE A 788 -1.57 31.87 -12.83
CA PHE A 788 -0.43 31.29 -12.11
C PHE A 788 0.89 31.92 -12.57
N ILE A 789 1.04 32.11 -13.88
CA ILE A 789 2.24 32.70 -14.49
C ILE A 789 2.53 34.09 -13.92
N HIS A 790 1.49 34.92 -13.76
CA HIS A 790 1.57 36.29 -13.26
C HIS A 790 1.46 36.39 -11.72
N SER A 791 1.29 35.27 -11.02
CA SER A 791 1.26 35.25 -9.55
C SER A 791 2.66 35.48 -8.95
N ASN A 792 2.71 35.94 -7.69
CA ASN A 792 3.97 36.04 -6.96
C ASN A 792 4.40 34.63 -6.53
N ARG A 793 5.34 34.05 -7.28
CA ARG A 793 5.80 32.67 -7.09
C ARG A 793 7.07 32.64 -6.21
N PRO A 794 7.14 31.76 -5.19
CA PRO A 794 8.30 31.66 -4.31
C PRO A 794 9.53 31.06 -5.01
N LEU A 795 9.34 30.27 -6.07
CA LEU A 795 10.40 29.73 -6.92
C LEU A 795 10.15 30.08 -8.40
N PRO A 796 11.21 30.21 -9.20
CA PRO A 796 11.07 30.35 -10.64
C PRO A 796 10.53 29.06 -11.28
N LEU A 797 9.81 29.21 -12.39
CA LEU A 797 9.37 28.11 -13.24
C LEU A 797 10.05 28.25 -14.60
N TYR A 798 10.91 27.30 -14.91
CA TYR A 798 11.66 27.26 -16.15
C TYR A 798 11.03 26.31 -17.17
N VAL A 799 10.87 26.81 -18.38
CA VAL A 799 10.51 26.05 -19.56
C VAL A 799 11.80 25.65 -20.26
N LEU A 800 12.02 24.35 -20.44
CA LEU A 800 13.18 23.83 -21.15
C LEU A 800 12.93 23.91 -22.66
N GLY A 801 13.67 24.79 -23.34
CA GLY A 801 13.68 24.89 -24.79
C GLY A 801 14.57 23.82 -25.41
N ILE A 802 14.02 23.08 -26.37
CA ILE A 802 14.71 21.99 -27.08
C ILE A 802 14.80 22.35 -28.56
N GLU A 803 15.97 22.17 -29.16
CA GLU A 803 16.13 22.27 -30.62
C GLU A 803 16.38 20.88 -31.24
N VAL A 804 15.77 20.63 -32.40
CA VAL A 804 16.10 19.48 -33.24
C VAL A 804 17.34 19.81 -34.06
N CYS A 805 18.41 19.05 -33.83
CA CYS A 805 19.60 19.10 -34.66
C CYS A 805 19.65 17.85 -35.54
N PHE A 806 19.64 18.05 -36.86
CA PHE A 806 19.97 16.98 -37.80
C PHE A 806 21.47 16.69 -37.72
N LEU A 807 21.83 15.42 -37.80
CA LEU A 807 23.21 14.95 -37.76
C LEU A 807 23.55 14.35 -39.14
N GLU A 808 23.65 13.03 -39.20
CA GLU A 808 23.89 12.29 -40.43
C GLU A 808 22.67 12.40 -41.38
N GLY A 809 22.92 12.58 -42.68
CA GLY A 809 21.86 12.69 -43.69
C GLY A 809 21.28 14.10 -43.89
N GLN A 810 21.74 15.11 -43.14
CA GLN A 810 21.22 16.47 -43.23
C GLN A 810 21.41 17.08 -44.63
N GLU A 811 22.61 17.00 -45.21
CA GLU A 811 22.91 17.59 -46.51
C GLU A 811 22.03 16.99 -47.61
N GLN A 812 21.90 15.66 -47.64
CA GLN A 812 21.05 14.94 -48.57
C GLN A 812 19.56 15.29 -48.40
N LEU A 813 19.11 15.52 -47.16
CA LEU A 813 17.75 15.97 -46.89
C LEU A 813 17.51 17.36 -47.49
N MET A 814 18.46 18.28 -47.32
CA MET A 814 18.34 19.63 -47.86
C MET A 814 18.35 19.62 -49.40
N GLU A 815 19.22 18.81 -50.01
CA GLU A 815 19.23 18.63 -51.47
C GLU A 815 17.92 18.05 -52.00
N LEU A 816 17.35 17.05 -51.32
CA LEU A 816 16.06 16.47 -51.70
C LEU A 816 14.94 17.52 -51.67
N ILE A 817 14.89 18.31 -50.60
CA ILE A 817 13.91 19.40 -50.46
C ILE A 817 14.10 20.42 -51.57
N GLU A 818 15.32 20.91 -51.78
CA GLU A 818 15.63 21.93 -52.79
C GLU A 818 15.27 21.45 -54.21
N ASN A 819 15.64 20.22 -54.56
CA ASN A 819 15.34 19.62 -55.86
C ASN A 819 13.83 19.46 -56.07
N THR A 820 13.08 19.19 -55.01
CA THR A 820 11.61 19.08 -55.06
C THR A 820 10.97 20.45 -55.27
N MET A 821 11.47 21.48 -54.59
CA MET A 821 10.97 22.85 -54.75
C MET A 821 11.25 23.45 -56.13
N LYS A 822 12.32 23.04 -56.81
CA LYS A 822 12.68 23.52 -58.16
C LYS A 822 11.82 22.92 -59.29
N ARG A 823 11.11 21.82 -59.05
CA ARG A 823 10.24 21.19 -60.08
C ARG A 823 8.98 22.06 -60.29
N PRO A 824 8.42 22.15 -61.51
CA PRO A 824 7.13 22.81 -61.73
C PRO A 824 6.00 22.02 -61.06
N VAL A 825 5.11 22.73 -60.34
CA VAL A 825 3.95 22.16 -59.61
C VAL A 825 2.90 21.65 -60.58
#